data_AF-A0A164Y9V0-F1
#
_entry.id   AF-A0A164Y9V0-F1
#
_cell.length_a   1.000
_cell.length_b   1.000
_cell.length_c   1.000
_cell.angle_alpha   90.00
_cell.angle_beta   90.00
_cell.angle_gamma   90.00
#
_symmetry.space_group_name_H-M   'P 1'
#
loop_
_entity.id
_entity.type
_entity.pdbx_description
1 polymer ?
#
loop_
_entity_poly.entity_id
_entity_poly.type
_entity_poly.pdbx_seq_one_letter_code
_entity_poly.pdbx_strand_id
1 'polypeptide(L)'
;MDSIMMNRKTRSLGEFNWTSRGFLKEVELKDVRLEPNSIQGRAQQTNLEYLLLLDVDRLVWSFRKTAGLSAPGVAYGGWEAPDCELRGHFVGHYLSASTLMWASTHNDTLKKKMFAVVSALYECQNKVGTGYLSAFTSEQFDRFEALKPVWAPYYTIHKILAGLLDQYTLANNTRSLEMVKWMVDYFYERVKNVISKYSVARHYQALNEETGGMNDVLYKLHSITANDISGFHANTHIPVVIGSQMRYEITGDLLYKEIGMFFMDIVNSSYTYATGGTSHGEFWKDPKRLASFLDAENEESCTTYNMLKVSRNLFRWTKEVGYADYYERALTNGVLSIQRGREPGIMIYMLPLGHGESKARSDNEGWGTKYDSFWCCYGTGIESFSKLGDSIYFEEEGKVPGLYISQYISSSFNWTSQNILVNLKVEPVVSWDDHLHVAVEITLNKKKESTLNFRVPSWAKSEAATAFVNHQQLFVPSPGSLLSLTRKWNSSDKITLELPMNIRLETIQDDRPEYASDHAILYGPYLLVGLSTGDRNINTERAGSILDWIIPIPAAYNSHLITLAQESKNSSFVLTNSNKSMTNELLPEAGSNHSVYATFRLIPKNSTSSRLLEAEACIGRAVELEPFDLPGMVVVERGINQSLGVSDAVGSSNSTFVLVQGLDGKSGTVSLESARHRGCFVYSDLDLHSSVKLKCNVGSSDVRFIEAASFQLRRGISKYDPISFVAKGATRNFLLQPIFSLRDENYVVYFNIQSKKLSAEL
;
A
#
# COMPACT_ATOMS: atom_id res chain seq x y z
N MET A 1 34.47 -9.56 -11.39
CA MET A 1 34.92 -10.19 -12.66
C MET A 1 33.76 -10.66 -13.52
N ASP A 2 32.69 -11.23 -12.94
CA ASP A 2 31.50 -11.72 -13.67
C ASP A 2 30.90 -10.77 -14.71
N SER A 3 30.69 -9.49 -14.40
CA SER A 3 30.06 -8.54 -15.34
C SER A 3 30.82 -8.39 -16.67
N ILE A 4 32.16 -8.47 -16.63
CA ILE A 4 33.03 -8.38 -17.81
C ILE A 4 33.01 -9.70 -18.60
N MET A 5 32.92 -10.85 -17.94
CA MET A 5 32.69 -12.14 -18.62
C MET A 5 31.30 -12.22 -19.24
N MET A 6 30.28 -11.70 -18.56
CA MET A 6 28.90 -11.66 -19.03
C MET A 6 28.78 -10.81 -20.30
N ASN A 7 29.41 -9.63 -20.35
CA ASN A 7 29.44 -8.77 -21.55
C ASN A 7 30.23 -9.39 -22.72
N ARG A 8 31.23 -10.24 -22.46
CA ARG A 8 31.89 -11.05 -23.51
C ARG A 8 31.01 -12.21 -24.00
N LYS A 9 30.28 -12.89 -23.11
CA LYS A 9 29.33 -13.96 -23.49
C LYS A 9 28.12 -13.43 -24.26
N THR A 10 27.52 -12.31 -23.87
CA THR A 10 26.39 -11.71 -24.60
C THR A 10 26.77 -11.28 -26.02
N ARG A 11 28.02 -10.81 -26.26
CA ARG A 11 28.51 -10.54 -27.61
C ARG A 11 28.73 -11.78 -28.48
N SER A 12 28.84 -12.97 -27.89
CA SER A 12 28.98 -14.24 -28.63
C SER A 12 27.66 -14.98 -28.87
N LEU A 13 26.56 -14.49 -28.26
CA LEU A 13 25.21 -14.98 -28.49
C LEU A 13 24.57 -14.07 -29.54
N GLY A 14 24.04 -14.65 -30.62
CA GLY A 14 23.18 -13.92 -31.56
C GLY A 14 21.90 -13.41 -30.88
N GLU A 15 21.07 -12.67 -31.63
CA GLU A 15 19.87 -11.97 -31.13
C GLU A 15 19.19 -12.65 -29.94
N PHE A 16 19.17 -11.94 -28.80
CA PHE A 16 18.88 -12.55 -27.50
C PHE A 16 17.41 -12.98 -27.41
N ASN A 17 17.16 -14.26 -27.65
CA ASN A 17 15.82 -14.76 -27.87
C ASN A 17 15.10 -15.11 -26.55
N TRP A 18 14.47 -14.09 -25.94
CA TRP A 18 13.65 -14.16 -24.72
C TRP A 18 12.64 -15.33 -24.70
N THR A 19 12.21 -15.76 -25.89
CA THR A 19 11.20 -16.80 -26.14
C THR A 19 11.62 -18.19 -25.71
N SER A 20 12.92 -18.44 -25.58
CA SER A 20 13.50 -19.78 -25.37
C SER A 20 13.27 -20.38 -23.97
N ARG A 21 12.66 -19.64 -23.03
CA ARG A 21 12.56 -20.03 -21.61
C ARG A 21 11.13 -20.19 -21.06
N GLY A 22 10.10 -19.94 -21.87
CA GLY A 22 8.70 -20.13 -21.45
C GLY A 22 8.19 -19.15 -20.37
N PHE A 23 8.94 -18.07 -20.12
CA PHE A 23 8.50 -16.96 -19.28
C PHE A 23 7.37 -16.19 -19.96
N LEU A 24 6.47 -15.63 -19.16
CA LEU A 24 5.50 -14.66 -19.66
C LEU A 24 6.22 -13.36 -20.07
N LYS A 25 5.88 -12.88 -21.26
CA LYS A 25 6.32 -11.60 -21.79
C LYS A 25 5.48 -10.47 -21.20
N GLU A 26 6.16 -9.37 -20.92
CA GLU A 26 5.53 -8.12 -20.53
C GLU A 26 4.81 -7.52 -21.74
N VAL A 27 3.59 -7.03 -21.56
CA VAL A 27 2.92 -6.24 -22.60
C VAL A 27 3.52 -4.83 -22.64
N GLU A 28 3.61 -4.23 -23.83
CA GLU A 28 4.05 -2.85 -23.92
C GLU A 28 2.97 -1.90 -23.39
N LEU A 29 3.34 -0.98 -22.49
CA LEU A 29 2.41 0.03 -21.93
C LEU A 29 1.69 0.84 -23.01
N LYS A 30 2.31 1.02 -24.19
CA LYS A 30 1.70 1.70 -25.34
C LYS A 30 0.47 0.98 -25.90
N ASP A 31 0.28 -0.31 -25.61
CA ASP A 31 -0.84 -1.12 -26.08
C ASP A 31 -1.94 -1.28 -25.02
N VAL A 32 -1.74 -0.78 -23.81
CA VAL A 32 -2.74 -0.66 -22.75
C VAL A 32 -3.24 0.79 -22.68
N ARG A 33 -4.56 1.01 -22.59
CA ARG A 33 -5.13 2.34 -22.36
C ARG A 33 -5.93 2.38 -21.06
N LEU A 34 -5.50 3.25 -20.15
CA LEU A 34 -6.25 3.68 -18.98
C LEU A 34 -7.26 4.75 -19.39
N GLU A 35 -8.43 4.74 -18.75
CA GLU A 35 -9.49 5.74 -18.92
C GLU A 35 -8.96 7.18 -18.67
N PRO A 36 -9.00 8.12 -19.64
CA PRO A 36 -8.37 9.44 -19.48
C PRO A 36 -8.91 10.27 -18.31
N ASN A 37 -10.19 10.09 -17.98
CA ASN A 37 -10.86 10.77 -16.86
C ASN A 37 -10.82 9.97 -15.54
N SER A 38 -10.12 8.84 -15.51
CA SER A 38 -9.86 8.09 -14.28
C SER A 38 -8.90 8.85 -13.34
N ILE A 39 -8.76 8.38 -12.11
CA ILE A 39 -7.78 8.92 -11.15
C ILE A 39 -6.36 8.66 -11.67
N GLN A 40 -6.15 7.48 -12.24
CA GLN A 40 -4.90 6.99 -12.80
C GLN A 40 -4.46 7.80 -14.04
N GLY A 41 -5.39 8.11 -14.96
CA GLY A 41 -5.12 8.93 -16.14
C GLY A 41 -4.68 10.35 -15.79
N ARG A 42 -5.30 10.98 -14.79
CA ARG A 42 -4.86 12.29 -14.27
C ARG A 42 -3.49 12.22 -13.59
N ALA A 43 -3.21 11.19 -12.80
CA ALA A 43 -1.93 11.02 -12.12
C ALA A 43 -0.76 10.88 -13.11
N GLN A 44 -0.94 10.11 -14.19
CA GLN A 44 0.07 9.97 -15.25
C GLN A 44 0.40 11.31 -15.93
N GLN A 45 -0.61 12.12 -16.27
CA GLN A 45 -0.43 13.43 -16.88
C GLN A 45 0.34 14.40 -15.95
N THR A 46 0.03 14.42 -14.65
CA THR A 46 0.73 15.25 -13.67
C THR A 46 2.22 14.91 -13.57
N ASN A 47 2.60 13.62 -13.66
CA ASN A 47 4.02 13.24 -13.63
C ASN A 47 4.77 13.61 -14.92
N LEU A 48 4.13 13.53 -16.09
CA LEU A 48 4.73 13.99 -17.35
C LEU A 48 5.15 15.47 -17.27
N GLU A 49 4.32 16.31 -16.65
CA GLU A 49 4.60 17.74 -16.46
C GLU A 49 5.81 17.95 -15.54
N TYR A 50 5.93 17.20 -14.43
CA TYR A 50 7.10 17.29 -13.54
C TYR A 50 8.41 16.91 -14.24
N LEU A 51 8.45 15.79 -14.98
CA LEU A 51 9.64 15.34 -15.71
C LEU A 51 10.08 16.32 -16.80
N LEU A 52 9.14 17.09 -17.36
CA LEU A 52 9.42 18.15 -18.34
C LEU A 52 9.99 19.43 -17.72
N LEU A 53 9.82 19.67 -16.41
CA LEU A 53 10.36 20.87 -15.74
C LEU A 53 11.86 20.78 -15.44
N LEU A 54 12.40 19.58 -15.19
CA LEU A 54 13.79 19.37 -14.75
C LEU A 54 14.82 19.77 -15.82
N ASP A 55 15.91 20.42 -15.42
CA ASP A 55 16.94 20.96 -16.31
C ASP A 55 18.11 19.99 -16.55
N VAL A 56 18.52 19.85 -17.81
CA VAL A 56 19.53 18.88 -18.23
C VAL A 56 20.93 19.24 -17.73
N ASP A 57 21.34 20.51 -17.82
CA ASP A 57 22.70 20.93 -17.45
C ASP A 57 22.90 20.85 -15.93
N ARG A 58 21.84 21.16 -15.15
CA ARG A 58 21.84 21.01 -13.69
C ARG A 58 21.89 19.54 -13.25
N LEU A 59 21.20 18.62 -13.93
CA LEU A 59 21.26 17.18 -13.64
C LEU A 59 22.69 16.64 -13.79
N VAL A 60 23.35 16.90 -14.91
CA VAL A 60 24.68 16.30 -15.20
C VAL A 60 25.87 17.08 -14.62
N TRP A 61 25.62 18.11 -13.81
CA TRP A 61 26.62 19.05 -13.31
C TRP A 61 27.76 18.36 -12.54
N SER A 62 27.41 17.50 -11.57
CA SER A 62 28.38 16.83 -10.70
C SER A 62 29.25 15.82 -11.47
N PHE A 63 28.68 15.10 -12.44
CA PHE A 63 29.43 14.20 -13.33
C PHE A 63 30.46 14.97 -14.17
N ARG A 64 30.07 16.12 -14.73
CA ARG A 64 30.98 17.00 -15.49
C ARG A 64 32.13 17.51 -14.61
N LYS A 65 31.86 17.88 -13.34
CA LYS A 65 32.93 18.27 -12.41
C LYS A 65 33.91 17.14 -12.11
N THR A 66 33.43 15.94 -11.77
CA THR A 66 34.32 14.79 -11.50
C THR A 66 35.13 14.38 -12.74
N ALA A 67 34.56 14.51 -13.94
CA ALA A 67 35.26 14.27 -15.21
C ALA A 67 36.21 15.40 -15.65
N GLY A 68 36.25 16.54 -14.95
CA GLY A 68 37.06 17.70 -15.35
C GLY A 68 36.58 18.41 -16.61
N LEU A 69 35.26 18.41 -16.85
CA LEU A 69 34.59 19.11 -17.94
C LEU A 69 33.96 20.45 -17.47
N SER A 70 33.58 21.30 -18.43
CA SER A 70 32.76 22.49 -18.14
C SER A 70 31.38 22.04 -17.64
N ALA A 71 30.88 22.69 -16.60
CA ALA A 71 29.58 22.40 -15.98
C ALA A 71 28.76 23.70 -15.87
N PRO A 72 27.91 24.01 -16.88
CA PRO A 72 27.05 25.20 -16.88
C PRO A 72 26.01 25.17 -15.76
N GLY A 73 25.60 26.34 -15.29
CA GLY A 73 24.61 26.47 -14.21
C GLY A 73 25.14 26.02 -12.85
N VAL A 74 24.20 25.61 -11.97
CA VAL A 74 24.47 25.16 -10.61
C VAL A 74 23.84 23.79 -10.37
N ALA A 75 24.46 22.97 -9.53
CA ALA A 75 23.92 21.68 -9.12
C ALA A 75 22.49 21.81 -8.54
N TYR A 76 21.78 20.69 -8.48
CA TYR A 76 20.60 20.58 -7.62
C TYR A 76 21.02 20.49 -6.14
N GLY A 77 20.09 20.79 -5.23
CA GLY A 77 20.32 20.72 -3.79
C GLY A 77 20.05 19.33 -3.21
N GLY A 78 19.96 19.24 -1.88
CA GLY A 78 19.71 17.97 -1.20
C GLY A 78 20.84 16.97 -1.45
N TRP A 79 20.48 15.71 -1.74
CA TRP A 79 21.46 14.65 -1.96
C TRP A 79 22.20 14.73 -3.32
N GLU A 80 21.79 15.64 -4.21
CA GLU A 80 22.53 15.98 -5.45
C GLU A 80 23.55 17.12 -5.24
N ALA A 81 23.67 17.66 -4.03
CA ALA A 81 24.62 18.74 -3.72
C ALA A 81 26.08 18.32 -3.99
N PRO A 82 26.98 19.24 -4.39
CA PRO A 82 28.35 18.92 -4.81
C PRO A 82 29.21 18.20 -3.76
N ASP A 83 28.90 18.40 -2.48
CA ASP A 83 29.53 17.85 -1.29
C ASP A 83 28.85 16.58 -0.75
N CYS A 84 27.64 16.23 -1.22
CA CYS A 84 26.95 15.02 -0.80
C CYS A 84 27.54 13.77 -1.47
N GLU A 85 27.83 12.71 -0.69
CA GLU A 85 28.41 11.46 -1.21
C GLU A 85 27.44 10.61 -2.05
N LEU A 86 26.13 10.92 -2.02
CA LEU A 86 25.08 10.29 -2.83
C LEU A 86 24.87 10.95 -4.22
N ARG A 87 25.53 12.08 -4.51
CA ARG A 87 25.31 12.86 -5.73
C ARG A 87 25.44 12.02 -7.01
N GLY A 88 24.52 12.22 -7.93
CA GLY A 88 24.33 11.45 -9.16
C GLY A 88 23.28 10.34 -9.08
N HIS A 89 22.75 10.01 -7.89
CA HIS A 89 21.69 9.00 -7.74
C HIS A 89 20.38 9.39 -8.44
N PHE A 90 19.93 10.64 -8.29
CA PHE A 90 18.68 11.14 -8.85
C PHE A 90 18.74 11.20 -10.39
N VAL A 91 19.92 11.45 -10.95
CA VAL A 91 20.14 11.43 -12.40
C VAL A 91 19.90 10.01 -12.96
N GLY A 92 20.26 8.97 -12.22
CA GLY A 92 19.93 7.57 -12.56
C GLY A 92 18.42 7.31 -12.56
N HIS A 93 17.69 7.84 -11.58
CA HIS A 93 16.22 7.77 -11.54
C HIS A 93 15.57 8.54 -12.70
N TYR A 94 16.03 9.77 -12.98
CA TYR A 94 15.50 10.60 -14.08
C TYR A 94 15.60 9.89 -15.44
N LEU A 95 16.72 9.20 -15.71
CA LEU A 95 16.88 8.41 -16.94
C LEU A 95 15.82 7.31 -17.07
N SER A 96 15.52 6.62 -15.97
CA SER A 96 14.49 5.56 -15.95
C SER A 96 13.08 6.13 -16.10
N ALA A 97 12.73 7.13 -15.28
CA ALA A 97 11.41 7.75 -15.28
C ALA A 97 11.08 8.44 -16.61
N SER A 98 12.03 9.18 -17.21
CA SER A 98 11.82 9.83 -18.52
C SER A 98 11.67 8.81 -19.67
N THR A 99 12.38 7.68 -19.62
CA THR A 99 12.23 6.59 -20.60
C THR A 99 10.85 5.95 -20.53
N LEU A 100 10.42 5.56 -19.32
CA LEU A 100 9.11 4.92 -19.09
C LEU A 100 7.95 5.86 -19.44
N MET A 101 8.05 7.14 -19.07
CA MET A 101 7.04 8.14 -19.40
C MET A 101 6.98 8.44 -20.90
N TRP A 102 8.11 8.50 -21.62
CA TRP A 102 8.11 8.61 -23.08
C TRP A 102 7.52 7.36 -23.77
N ALA A 103 7.79 6.16 -23.25
CA ALA A 103 7.17 4.93 -23.78
C ALA A 103 5.64 4.90 -23.58
N SER A 104 5.15 5.49 -22.49
CA SER A 104 3.72 5.55 -22.16
C SER A 104 2.96 6.66 -22.90
N THR A 105 3.62 7.79 -23.21
CA THR A 105 2.96 9.02 -23.72
C THR A 105 3.43 9.50 -25.09
N HIS A 106 4.58 8.98 -25.57
CA HIS A 106 5.29 9.42 -26.78
C HIS A 106 5.58 10.92 -26.87
N ASN A 107 5.73 11.62 -25.74
CA ASN A 107 6.05 13.05 -25.71
C ASN A 107 7.46 13.37 -26.27
N ASP A 108 7.53 13.98 -27.46
CA ASP A 108 8.81 14.30 -28.13
C ASP A 108 9.70 15.32 -27.40
N THR A 109 9.12 16.19 -26.56
CA THR A 109 9.91 17.14 -25.75
C THR A 109 10.68 16.42 -24.66
N LEU A 110 10.04 15.45 -23.98
CA LEU A 110 10.68 14.60 -22.98
C LEU A 110 11.78 13.74 -23.61
N LYS A 111 11.52 13.17 -24.79
CA LYS A 111 12.51 12.38 -25.56
C LYS A 111 13.81 13.16 -25.83
N LYS A 112 13.70 14.44 -26.19
CA LYS A 112 14.87 15.32 -26.43
C LYS A 112 15.68 15.55 -25.15
N LYS A 113 15.02 15.82 -24.01
CA LYS A 113 15.71 16.00 -22.71
C LYS A 113 16.43 14.74 -22.25
N MET A 114 15.76 13.58 -22.34
CA MET A 114 16.31 12.27 -22.00
C MET A 114 17.61 11.97 -22.78
N PHE A 115 17.60 12.15 -24.10
CA PHE A 115 18.79 11.93 -24.94
C PHE A 115 19.94 12.90 -24.62
N ALA A 116 19.63 14.15 -24.25
CA ALA A 116 20.65 15.13 -23.88
C ALA A 116 21.40 14.76 -22.58
N VAL A 117 20.69 14.23 -21.56
CA VAL A 117 21.33 13.72 -20.33
C VAL A 117 22.27 12.56 -20.65
N VAL A 118 21.82 11.57 -21.44
CA VAL A 118 22.66 10.43 -21.85
C VAL A 118 23.92 10.89 -22.59
N SER A 119 23.81 11.85 -23.51
CA SER A 119 24.96 12.38 -24.27
C SER A 119 26.00 13.02 -23.34
N ALA A 120 25.56 13.82 -22.36
CA ALA A 120 26.47 14.50 -21.44
C ALA A 120 27.15 13.53 -20.46
N LEU A 121 26.46 12.46 -20.02
CA LEU A 121 27.07 11.40 -19.20
C LEU A 121 28.11 10.60 -19.99
N TYR A 122 27.85 10.33 -21.28
CA TYR A 122 28.81 9.70 -22.18
C TYR A 122 30.08 10.55 -22.37
N GLU A 123 29.95 11.86 -22.55
CA GLU A 123 31.08 12.80 -22.61
C GLU A 123 31.95 12.72 -21.34
N CYS A 124 31.32 12.66 -20.16
CA CYS A 124 32.02 12.53 -18.87
C CYS A 124 32.81 11.21 -18.79
N GLN A 125 32.18 10.08 -19.09
CA GLN A 125 32.83 8.76 -19.05
C GLN A 125 33.99 8.66 -20.06
N ASN A 126 33.79 9.19 -21.27
CA ASN A 126 34.81 9.21 -22.31
C ASN A 126 36.01 10.09 -21.93
N LYS A 127 35.77 11.23 -21.26
CA LYS A 127 36.83 12.11 -20.74
C LYS A 127 37.67 11.46 -19.64
N VAL A 128 37.05 10.67 -18.76
CA VAL A 128 37.74 9.91 -17.70
C VAL A 128 38.56 8.74 -18.27
N GLY A 129 38.12 8.15 -19.39
CA GLY A 129 38.92 7.22 -20.21
C GLY A 129 39.17 5.83 -19.63
N THR A 130 38.86 5.59 -18.35
CA THR A 130 38.99 4.28 -17.68
C THR A 130 37.71 3.44 -17.73
N GLY A 131 36.62 4.00 -18.28
CA GLY A 131 35.26 3.46 -18.16
C GLY A 131 34.58 3.78 -16.82
N TYR A 132 35.30 4.37 -15.86
CA TYR A 132 34.73 4.86 -14.61
C TYR A 132 33.80 6.05 -14.87
N LEU A 133 32.55 5.95 -14.41
CA LEU A 133 31.55 7.01 -14.42
C LEU A 133 30.83 6.99 -13.06
N SER A 134 31.27 7.85 -12.16
CA SER A 134 30.75 8.02 -10.79
C SER A 134 31.44 9.26 -10.17
N ALA A 135 31.53 9.34 -8.84
CA ALA A 135 31.94 10.54 -8.09
C ALA A 135 33.13 10.39 -7.08
N PHE A 136 33.80 9.22 -6.85
CA PHE A 136 34.81 8.99 -5.74
C PHE A 136 35.95 7.89 -5.95
N THR A 137 36.60 7.33 -4.88
CA THR A 137 37.88 6.51 -4.91
C THR A 137 38.03 5.41 -3.79
N SER A 138 39.08 4.53 -3.79
CA SER A 138 39.27 3.35 -2.86
C SER A 138 40.71 2.72 -2.75
N GLU A 139 41.11 2.01 -1.66
CA GLU A 139 42.40 1.21 -1.57
C GLU A 139 42.50 -0.02 -0.59
N GLN A 140 42.76 0.18 0.73
CA GLN A 140 43.86 -0.40 1.57
C GLN A 140 44.05 -1.94 1.89
N PHE A 141 43.42 -2.92 1.25
CA PHE A 141 43.39 -4.35 1.67
C PHE A 141 44.67 -5.24 1.50
N ASP A 142 45.81 -4.59 1.44
CA ASP A 142 46.81 -4.79 0.40
C ASP A 142 47.86 -5.92 0.57
N ARG A 143 47.74 -6.84 1.54
CA ARG A 143 48.92 -7.64 1.99
C ARG A 143 48.76 -9.15 2.17
N PHE A 144 47.72 -9.62 2.85
CA PHE A 144 47.45 -11.07 2.95
C PHE A 144 47.16 -11.65 1.56
N GLU A 145 46.37 -10.86 0.84
CA GLU A 145 46.00 -10.91 -0.57
C GLU A 145 47.20 -10.76 -1.52
N ALA A 146 48.34 -10.25 -1.02
CA ALA A 146 49.57 -10.09 -1.79
C ALA A 146 50.46 -11.34 -1.83
N LEU A 147 50.05 -12.47 -1.22
CA LEU A 147 50.87 -13.69 -1.05
C LEU A 147 52.28 -13.38 -0.54
N LYS A 148 52.37 -12.59 0.53
CA LYS A 148 53.63 -12.38 1.27
C LYS A 148 53.65 -13.31 2.50
N PRO A 149 54.80 -13.89 2.89
CA PRO A 149 54.86 -14.92 3.93
C PRO A 149 54.15 -14.52 5.24
N VAL A 150 53.25 -15.39 5.72
CA VAL A 150 52.50 -15.23 6.97
C VAL A 150 52.06 -16.62 7.46
N TRP A 151 52.33 -16.95 8.73
CA TRP A 151 52.12 -18.31 9.24
C TRP A 151 50.66 -18.55 9.65
N ALA A 152 49.93 -19.34 8.86
CA ALA A 152 48.66 -20.00 9.19
C ALA A 152 47.59 -19.20 9.99
N PRO A 153 47.28 -17.93 9.64
CA PRO A 153 46.35 -17.13 10.44
C PRO A 153 44.91 -17.68 10.41
N TYR A 154 44.44 -18.22 9.29
CA TYR A 154 43.07 -18.73 9.16
C TYR A 154 42.85 -20.09 9.85
N TYR A 155 43.87 -20.96 9.92
CA TYR A 155 43.80 -22.21 10.70
C TYR A 155 43.48 -21.96 12.17
N THR A 156 44.15 -20.99 12.77
CA THR A 156 43.99 -20.61 14.18
C THR A 156 42.57 -20.09 14.46
N ILE A 157 42.06 -19.25 13.56
CA ILE A 157 40.69 -18.70 13.66
C ILE A 157 39.64 -19.80 13.53
N HIS A 158 39.81 -20.76 12.60
CA HIS A 158 38.88 -21.87 12.45
C HIS A 158 38.73 -22.69 13.74
N LYS A 159 39.81 -22.93 14.49
CA LYS A 159 39.74 -23.65 15.78
C LYS A 159 38.96 -22.90 16.85
N ILE A 160 39.07 -21.56 16.87
CA ILE A 160 38.33 -20.71 17.81
C ILE A 160 36.84 -20.65 17.44
N LEU A 161 36.53 -20.48 16.15
CA LEU A 161 35.15 -20.48 15.65
C LEU A 161 34.44 -21.80 15.94
N ALA A 162 35.10 -22.94 15.71
CA ALA A 162 34.51 -24.26 15.96
C ALA A 162 34.20 -24.45 17.45
N GLY A 163 35.17 -24.18 18.34
CA GLY A 163 34.98 -24.33 19.78
C GLY A 163 33.90 -23.41 20.37
N LEU A 164 33.74 -22.19 19.84
CA LEU A 164 32.65 -21.29 20.25
C LEU A 164 31.29 -21.73 19.68
N LEU A 165 31.23 -22.31 18.47
CA LEU A 165 29.98 -22.82 17.90
C LEU A 165 29.50 -24.09 18.63
N ASP A 166 30.42 -24.95 19.06
CA ASP A 166 30.13 -26.12 19.90
C ASP A 166 29.55 -25.71 21.28
N GLN A 167 30.03 -24.60 21.86
CA GLN A 167 29.47 -24.05 23.11
C GLN A 167 28.01 -23.62 22.97
N TYR A 168 27.63 -23.06 21.82
CA TYR A 168 26.23 -22.73 21.55
C TYR A 168 25.41 -24.00 21.29
N THR A 169 25.83 -24.84 20.35
CA THR A 169 25.04 -25.98 19.84
C THR A 169 24.92 -27.15 20.80
N LEU A 170 25.90 -27.36 21.70
CA LEU A 170 25.91 -28.48 22.65
C LEU A 170 25.59 -28.07 24.09
N ALA A 171 25.72 -26.77 24.43
CA ALA A 171 25.57 -26.27 25.80
C ALA A 171 24.68 -25.01 25.93
N ASN A 172 23.97 -24.61 24.86
CA ASN A 172 23.05 -23.45 24.81
C ASN A 172 23.67 -22.12 25.28
N ASN A 173 24.99 -21.94 25.14
CA ASN A 173 25.67 -20.71 25.53
C ASN A 173 25.43 -19.59 24.50
N THR A 174 24.35 -18.83 24.63
CA THR A 174 23.95 -17.78 23.67
C THR A 174 25.03 -16.73 23.40
N ARG A 175 25.81 -16.33 24.43
CA ARG A 175 26.94 -15.41 24.29
C ARG A 175 28.04 -15.94 23.36
N SER A 176 28.23 -17.26 23.28
CA SER A 176 29.19 -17.84 22.35
C SER A 176 28.74 -17.74 20.88
N LEU A 177 27.43 -17.75 20.59
CA LEU A 177 26.92 -17.52 19.24
C LEU A 177 27.15 -16.08 18.78
N GLU A 178 26.91 -15.09 19.65
CA GLU A 178 27.18 -13.68 19.37
C GLU A 178 28.67 -13.46 19.01
N MET A 179 29.57 -14.05 19.80
CA MET A 179 31.01 -14.02 19.53
C MET A 179 31.38 -14.69 18.20
N VAL A 180 30.74 -15.81 17.84
CA VAL A 180 30.95 -16.47 16.54
C VAL A 180 30.48 -15.60 15.38
N LYS A 181 29.28 -15.00 15.47
CA LYS A 181 28.75 -14.10 14.42
C LYS A 181 29.72 -12.95 14.16
N TRP A 182 30.10 -12.19 15.19
CA TRP A 182 31.04 -11.06 15.06
C TRP A 182 32.41 -11.47 14.51
N MET A 183 32.93 -12.63 14.90
CA MET A 183 34.19 -13.13 14.34
C MET A 183 34.04 -13.46 12.84
N VAL A 184 32.94 -14.11 12.43
CA VAL A 184 32.71 -14.43 11.02
C VAL A 184 32.51 -13.19 10.16
N ASP A 185 31.75 -12.19 10.63
CA ASP A 185 31.54 -10.92 9.93
C ASP A 185 32.89 -10.21 9.64
N TYR A 186 33.78 -10.18 10.64
CA TYR A 186 35.12 -9.61 10.52
C TYR A 186 35.99 -10.32 9.46
N PHE A 187 35.93 -11.66 9.36
CA PHE A 187 36.68 -12.41 8.35
C PHE A 187 36.00 -12.44 6.98
N TYR A 188 34.68 -12.33 6.91
CA TYR A 188 33.91 -12.19 5.67
C TYR A 188 34.31 -10.93 4.91
N GLU A 189 34.29 -9.77 5.57
CA GLU A 189 34.75 -8.52 4.95
C GLU A 189 36.22 -8.62 4.54
N ARG A 190 37.07 -9.24 5.36
CA ARG A 190 38.48 -9.46 5.01
C ARG A 190 38.64 -10.30 3.74
N VAL A 191 37.78 -11.31 3.50
CA VAL A 191 37.80 -12.14 2.29
C VAL A 191 37.22 -11.45 1.06
N LYS A 192 36.12 -10.69 1.20
CA LYS A 192 35.54 -9.88 0.11
C LYS A 192 36.58 -8.97 -0.53
N ASN A 193 37.44 -8.39 0.30
CA ASN A 193 38.43 -7.45 -0.18
C ASN A 193 39.66 -8.14 -0.82
N VAL A 194 40.04 -9.35 -0.39
CA VAL A 194 41.04 -10.23 -1.08
C VAL A 194 40.67 -10.43 -2.54
N ILE A 195 39.40 -10.75 -2.74
CA ILE A 195 38.84 -11.05 -4.03
C ILE A 195 38.74 -9.79 -4.88
N SER A 196 38.35 -8.67 -4.25
CA SER A 196 38.19 -7.36 -4.91
C SER A 196 39.51 -6.76 -5.37
N LYS A 197 40.56 -6.79 -4.55
CA LYS A 197 41.83 -6.17 -4.92
C LYS A 197 42.68 -7.02 -5.86
N TYR A 198 42.80 -8.33 -5.62
CA TYR A 198 43.74 -9.17 -6.37
C TYR A 198 43.04 -10.11 -7.35
N SER A 199 42.20 -11.02 -6.86
CA SER A 199 41.26 -11.85 -7.63
C SER A 199 40.71 -13.01 -6.79
N VAL A 200 39.63 -13.62 -7.25
CA VAL A 200 39.17 -14.95 -6.80
C VAL A 200 40.30 -15.99 -6.86
N ALA A 201 41.07 -16.03 -7.97
CA ALA A 201 42.20 -16.95 -8.11
C ALA A 201 43.31 -16.68 -7.08
N ARG A 202 43.56 -15.41 -6.73
CA ARG A 202 44.49 -15.05 -5.65
C ARG A 202 44.01 -15.50 -4.28
N HIS A 203 42.72 -15.33 -4.00
CA HIS A 203 42.12 -15.84 -2.77
C HIS A 203 42.34 -17.36 -2.66
N TYR A 204 41.99 -18.13 -3.70
CA TYR A 204 42.26 -19.58 -3.73
C TYR A 204 43.76 -19.91 -3.62
N GLN A 205 44.66 -19.12 -4.21
CA GLN A 205 46.11 -19.31 -4.02
C GLN A 205 46.56 -19.07 -2.58
N ALA A 206 45.93 -18.15 -1.85
CA ALA A 206 46.20 -17.91 -0.43
C ALA A 206 45.68 -19.05 0.47
N LEU A 207 44.67 -19.82 0.02
CA LEU A 207 44.18 -21.01 0.71
C LEU A 207 45.09 -22.24 0.56
N ASN A 208 46.23 -22.13 -0.14
CA ASN A 208 47.30 -23.14 -0.08
C ASN A 208 48.12 -23.06 1.22
N GLU A 209 48.03 -21.96 1.96
CA GLU A 209 48.45 -21.91 3.38
C GLU A 209 47.43 -22.65 4.25
N GLU A 210 47.83 -23.07 5.45
CA GLU A 210 46.96 -23.87 6.32
C GLU A 210 45.72 -23.07 6.81
N THR A 211 44.52 -23.59 6.51
CA THR A 211 43.22 -22.98 6.87
C THR A 211 42.32 -23.85 7.74
N GLY A 212 42.58 -25.16 7.83
CA GLY A 212 41.72 -26.11 8.53
C GLY A 212 40.31 -26.23 7.92
N GLY A 213 39.32 -26.65 8.71
CA GLY A 213 37.93 -26.84 8.31
C GLY A 213 37.08 -25.57 8.38
N MET A 214 37.61 -24.43 7.94
CA MET A 214 36.91 -23.15 7.98
C MET A 214 35.55 -23.21 7.25
N ASN A 215 35.47 -23.97 6.16
CA ASN A 215 34.23 -24.22 5.43
C ASN A 215 33.17 -24.96 6.27
N ASP A 216 33.54 -26.01 7.00
CA ASP A 216 32.60 -26.82 7.82
C ASP A 216 31.95 -25.98 8.93
N VAL A 217 32.75 -25.21 9.69
CA VAL A 217 32.21 -24.35 10.75
C VAL A 217 31.34 -23.22 10.20
N LEU A 218 31.67 -22.66 9.03
CA LEU A 218 30.85 -21.62 8.39
C LEU A 218 29.52 -22.18 7.87
N TYR A 219 29.47 -23.38 7.30
CA TYR A 219 28.21 -24.01 6.90
C TYR A 219 27.32 -24.37 8.09
N LYS A 220 27.90 -24.86 9.19
CA LYS A 220 27.17 -25.12 10.44
C LYS A 220 26.60 -23.84 11.04
N LEU A 221 27.40 -22.77 11.12
CA LEU A 221 26.91 -21.46 11.56
C LEU A 221 25.80 -20.95 10.64
N HIS A 222 25.99 -21.04 9.33
CA HIS A 222 24.96 -20.64 8.37
C HIS A 222 23.64 -21.40 8.60
N SER A 223 23.67 -22.72 8.82
CA SER A 223 22.44 -23.48 9.14
C SER A 223 21.71 -23.03 10.42
N ILE A 224 22.38 -22.26 11.28
CA ILE A 224 21.86 -21.69 12.53
C ILE A 224 21.44 -20.21 12.33
N THR A 225 22.01 -19.49 11.35
CA THR A 225 21.85 -18.03 11.18
C THR A 225 21.28 -17.58 9.82
N ALA A 226 21.08 -18.48 8.86
CA ALA A 226 20.79 -18.17 7.44
C ALA A 226 19.50 -17.42 7.12
N ASN A 227 18.57 -17.32 8.08
CA ASN A 227 17.19 -16.92 7.81
C ASN A 227 16.91 -15.42 8.03
N ASP A 228 17.95 -14.62 8.26
CA ASP A 228 17.78 -13.29 8.84
C ASP A 228 18.33 -12.15 7.97
N ILE A 229 17.42 -11.24 7.60
CA ILE A 229 17.71 -9.94 6.96
C ILE A 229 17.50 -8.76 7.94
N SER A 230 17.31 -9.04 9.24
CA SER A 230 17.23 -8.03 10.31
C SER A 230 18.45 -7.09 10.28
N GLY A 231 18.19 -5.81 10.50
CA GLY A 231 19.17 -4.73 10.46
C GLY A 231 19.55 -4.28 9.05
N PHE A 232 19.08 -4.92 7.98
CA PHE A 232 19.34 -4.46 6.62
C PHE A 232 18.35 -3.37 6.20
N HIS A 233 18.86 -2.30 5.58
CA HIS A 233 18.04 -1.26 4.97
C HIS A 233 17.27 -1.85 3.79
N ALA A 234 15.94 -1.89 3.90
CA ALA A 234 15.09 -2.73 3.06
C ALA A 234 15.16 -2.30 1.58
N ASN A 235 14.96 -1.01 1.32
CA ASN A 235 14.98 -0.45 -0.02
C ASN A 235 16.38 -0.42 -0.68
N THR A 236 17.47 -0.65 0.08
CA THR A 236 18.80 -0.89 -0.50
C THR A 236 18.91 -2.30 -1.09
N HIS A 237 18.30 -3.29 -0.44
CA HIS A 237 18.52 -4.70 -0.77
C HIS A 237 17.49 -5.26 -1.76
N ILE A 238 16.24 -4.79 -1.75
CA ILE A 238 15.23 -5.24 -2.74
C ILE A 238 15.70 -4.99 -4.20
N PRO A 239 16.29 -3.82 -4.56
CA PRO A 239 16.90 -3.61 -5.88
C PRO A 239 18.04 -4.57 -6.24
N VAL A 240 18.82 -5.05 -5.26
CA VAL A 240 19.86 -6.07 -5.48
C VAL A 240 19.23 -7.43 -5.81
N VAL A 241 18.11 -7.76 -5.19
CA VAL A 241 17.30 -8.94 -5.56
C VAL A 241 16.71 -8.78 -6.95
N ILE A 242 16.15 -7.62 -7.31
CA ILE A 242 15.65 -7.36 -8.68
C ILE A 242 16.79 -7.48 -9.72
N GLY A 243 17.99 -6.98 -9.42
CA GLY A 243 19.16 -7.16 -10.27
C GLY A 243 19.59 -8.62 -10.41
N SER A 244 19.44 -9.40 -9.34
CA SER A 244 19.61 -10.86 -9.36
C SER A 244 18.56 -11.53 -10.25
N GLN A 245 17.29 -11.15 -10.12
CA GLN A 245 16.22 -11.66 -10.96
C GLN A 245 16.46 -11.38 -12.45
N MET A 246 16.90 -10.16 -12.79
CA MET A 246 17.29 -9.82 -14.17
C MET A 246 18.50 -10.65 -14.66
N ARG A 247 19.45 -10.98 -13.76
CA ARG A 247 20.53 -11.92 -14.07
C ARG A 247 20.00 -13.33 -14.35
N TYR A 248 18.97 -13.83 -13.66
CA TYR A 248 18.31 -15.09 -14.02
C TYR A 248 17.68 -15.00 -15.42
N GLU A 249 16.91 -13.94 -15.70
CA GLU A 249 16.24 -13.82 -17.00
C GLU A 249 17.21 -13.82 -18.18
N ILE A 250 18.36 -13.14 -18.05
CA ILE A 250 19.43 -13.13 -19.05
C ILE A 250 20.21 -14.45 -19.03
N THR A 251 20.79 -14.87 -17.90
CA THR A 251 21.74 -16.00 -17.90
C THR A 251 21.07 -17.37 -17.93
N GLY A 252 19.91 -17.52 -17.29
CA GLY A 252 19.23 -18.80 -17.04
C GLY A 252 19.79 -19.58 -15.86
N ASP A 253 20.71 -18.97 -15.10
CA ASP A 253 21.37 -19.55 -13.94
C ASP A 253 20.40 -19.62 -12.75
N LEU A 254 20.01 -20.85 -12.39
CA LEU A 254 18.94 -21.15 -11.43
C LEU A 254 19.23 -20.58 -10.03
N LEU A 255 20.49 -20.39 -9.65
CA LEU A 255 20.87 -19.73 -8.40
C LEU A 255 20.17 -18.37 -8.24
N TYR A 256 20.06 -17.60 -9.32
CA TYR A 256 19.44 -16.27 -9.28
C TYR A 256 17.91 -16.33 -9.31
N LYS A 257 17.32 -17.45 -9.74
CA LYS A 257 15.89 -17.74 -9.54
C LYS A 257 15.63 -18.06 -8.07
N GLU A 258 16.44 -18.96 -7.50
CA GLU A 258 16.36 -19.40 -6.10
C GLU A 258 16.53 -18.23 -5.14
N ILE A 259 17.50 -17.32 -5.37
CA ILE A 259 17.65 -16.08 -4.59
C ILE A 259 16.35 -15.25 -4.61
N GLY A 260 15.72 -15.08 -5.78
CA GLY A 260 14.48 -14.31 -5.90
C GLY A 260 13.29 -14.94 -5.18
N MET A 261 13.15 -16.28 -5.27
CA MET A 261 12.09 -17.03 -4.58
C MET A 261 12.30 -17.03 -3.07
N PHE A 262 13.50 -17.42 -2.61
CA PHE A 262 13.86 -17.48 -1.19
C PHE A 262 13.73 -16.12 -0.49
N PHE A 263 14.13 -15.03 -1.15
CA PHE A 263 13.92 -13.69 -0.62
C PHE A 263 12.44 -13.34 -0.44
N MET A 264 11.60 -13.68 -1.43
CA MET A 264 10.15 -13.47 -1.34
C MET A 264 9.53 -14.29 -0.19
N ASP A 265 10.00 -15.52 0.01
CA ASP A 265 9.55 -16.41 1.09
C ASP A 265 9.97 -15.91 2.47
N ILE A 266 11.21 -15.40 2.64
CA ILE A 266 11.66 -14.73 3.86
C ILE A 266 10.76 -13.53 4.18
N VAL A 267 10.56 -12.63 3.21
CA VAL A 267 9.78 -11.40 3.43
C VAL A 267 8.34 -11.75 3.81
N ASN A 268 7.67 -12.62 3.03
CA ASN A 268 6.29 -13.03 3.31
C ASN A 268 6.10 -13.78 4.63
N SER A 269 7.07 -14.61 5.05
CA SER A 269 6.94 -15.45 6.24
C SER A 269 7.27 -14.74 7.56
N SER A 270 7.96 -13.60 7.51
CA SER A 270 8.58 -12.99 8.70
C SER A 270 8.54 -11.46 8.75
N TYR A 271 8.26 -10.77 7.64
CA TYR A 271 8.45 -9.32 7.48
C TYR A 271 7.31 -8.55 6.80
N THR A 272 6.25 -9.22 6.37
CA THR A 272 5.13 -8.60 5.64
C THR A 272 3.96 -8.25 6.58
N TYR A 273 3.47 -7.01 6.48
CA TYR A 273 2.22 -6.55 7.11
C TYR A 273 1.01 -6.86 6.21
N ALA A 274 -0.21 -6.73 6.74
CA ALA A 274 -1.46 -7.12 6.05
C ALA A 274 -1.75 -6.29 4.77
N THR A 275 -1.10 -5.13 4.61
CA THR A 275 -1.06 -4.32 3.38
C THR A 275 -0.34 -5.03 2.22
N GLY A 276 0.54 -6.00 2.51
CA GLY A 276 1.56 -6.51 1.61
C GLY A 276 2.92 -5.78 1.69
N GLY A 277 3.01 -4.64 2.38
CA GLY A 277 4.25 -3.90 2.60
C GLY A 277 5.14 -4.51 3.70
N THR A 278 6.31 -3.92 3.90
CA THR A 278 7.36 -4.42 4.80
C THR A 278 8.21 -3.27 5.37
N SER A 279 9.10 -3.58 6.32
CA SER A 279 10.02 -2.66 7.02
C SER A 279 9.41 -1.72 8.07
N HIS A 280 10.26 -1.23 8.97
CA HIS A 280 9.98 -0.19 9.96
C HIS A 280 11.20 0.73 10.08
N GLY A 281 10.96 2.05 9.97
CA GLY A 281 12.01 3.06 9.91
C GLY A 281 13.06 2.74 8.85
N GLU A 282 12.63 2.29 7.65
CA GLU A 282 13.47 1.88 6.50
C GLU A 282 14.23 0.53 6.63
N PHE A 283 14.27 -0.10 7.80
CA PHE A 283 14.97 -1.36 8.03
C PHE A 283 14.01 -2.54 8.22
N TRP A 284 14.43 -3.73 7.82
CA TRP A 284 13.87 -4.93 8.45
C TRP A 284 14.38 -4.99 9.89
N LYS A 285 13.47 -5.19 10.84
CA LYS A 285 13.79 -5.44 12.24
C LYS A 285 13.92 -6.95 12.45
N ASP A 286 13.79 -7.43 13.68
CA ASP A 286 13.86 -8.86 13.97
C ASP A 286 12.67 -9.63 13.34
N PRO A 287 12.89 -10.87 12.86
CA PRO A 287 11.85 -11.67 12.20
C PRO A 287 10.73 -11.99 13.17
N LYS A 288 9.48 -11.90 12.70
CA LYS A 288 8.28 -12.20 13.49
C LYS A 288 8.19 -11.37 14.78
N ARG A 289 8.54 -10.09 14.71
CA ARG A 289 8.40 -9.10 15.80
C ARG A 289 7.55 -7.89 15.42
N LEU A 290 6.72 -8.00 14.36
CA LEU A 290 6.05 -6.87 13.74
C LEU A 290 5.13 -6.11 14.71
N ALA A 291 4.58 -6.77 15.73
CA ALA A 291 3.73 -6.11 16.71
C ALA A 291 4.50 -5.14 17.64
N SER A 292 5.82 -5.29 17.78
CA SER A 292 6.67 -4.33 18.51
C SER A 292 6.80 -2.98 17.79
N PHE A 293 6.48 -2.92 16.50
CA PHE A 293 6.83 -1.82 15.60
C PHE A 293 5.60 -1.20 14.92
N LEU A 294 4.41 -1.34 15.51
CA LEU A 294 3.19 -0.70 15.02
C LEU A 294 3.11 0.76 15.50
N ASP A 295 3.59 1.68 14.67
CA ASP A 295 3.63 3.12 14.94
C ASP A 295 3.43 3.94 13.65
N ALA A 296 4.07 5.10 13.53
CA ALA A 296 3.98 5.99 12.38
C ALA A 296 5.07 5.76 11.31
N GLU A 297 6.12 4.99 11.61
CA GLU A 297 7.28 4.76 10.74
C GLU A 297 7.25 3.37 10.07
N ASN A 298 6.06 2.81 9.88
CA ASN A 298 5.85 1.58 9.14
C ASN A 298 5.95 1.80 7.62
N GLU A 299 6.44 0.79 6.88
CA GLU A 299 6.31 0.69 5.42
C GLU A 299 6.81 1.91 4.62
N GLU A 300 8.13 2.02 4.42
CA GLU A 300 8.68 2.92 3.40
C GLU A 300 8.09 2.57 2.02
N SER A 301 7.44 3.55 1.37
CA SER A 301 6.73 3.37 0.10
C SER A 301 7.60 2.79 -1.03
N CYS A 302 8.90 3.09 -1.04
CA CYS A 302 9.84 2.52 -2.00
C CYS A 302 10.03 1.00 -1.85
N THR A 303 9.90 0.45 -0.64
CA THR A 303 10.03 -1.00 -0.41
C THR A 303 8.91 -1.74 -1.11
N THR A 304 7.67 -1.32 -0.90
CA THR A 304 6.48 -1.82 -1.60
C THR A 304 6.61 -1.68 -3.12
N TYR A 305 7.05 -0.52 -3.62
CA TYR A 305 7.31 -0.30 -5.05
C TYR A 305 8.30 -1.30 -5.65
N ASN A 306 9.40 -1.61 -4.94
CA ASN A 306 10.39 -2.56 -5.41
C ASN A 306 9.94 -4.03 -5.21
N MET A 307 9.20 -4.35 -4.14
CA MET A 307 8.62 -5.67 -3.92
C MET A 307 7.60 -6.05 -5.01
N LEU A 308 6.84 -5.08 -5.54
CA LEU A 308 5.97 -5.30 -6.71
C LEU A 308 6.77 -5.82 -7.91
N LYS A 309 7.99 -5.31 -8.16
CA LYS A 309 8.87 -5.84 -9.23
C LYS A 309 9.32 -7.27 -8.93
N VAL A 310 9.66 -7.56 -7.67
CA VAL A 310 10.08 -8.91 -7.24
C VAL A 310 8.96 -9.92 -7.51
N SER A 311 7.75 -9.67 -7.03
CA SER A 311 6.62 -10.59 -7.22
C SER A 311 6.20 -10.69 -8.69
N ARG A 312 6.22 -9.57 -9.44
CA ARG A 312 5.93 -9.54 -10.89
C ARG A 312 6.86 -10.45 -11.70
N ASN A 313 8.17 -10.38 -11.44
CA ASN A 313 9.14 -11.22 -12.13
C ASN A 313 8.93 -12.70 -11.77
N LEU A 314 8.69 -13.02 -10.49
CA LEU A 314 8.38 -14.38 -10.06
C LEU A 314 7.11 -14.93 -10.76
N PHE A 315 6.03 -14.14 -10.82
CA PHE A 315 4.82 -14.51 -11.56
C PHE A 315 5.11 -14.77 -13.05
N ARG A 316 5.92 -13.92 -13.71
CA ARG A 316 6.31 -14.14 -15.12
C ARG A 316 7.04 -15.47 -15.33
N TRP A 317 7.79 -15.96 -14.35
CA TRP A 317 8.57 -17.20 -14.49
C TRP A 317 7.78 -18.46 -14.10
N THR A 318 6.99 -18.39 -13.03
CA THR A 318 6.35 -19.57 -12.44
C THR A 318 4.85 -19.67 -12.71
N LYS A 319 4.20 -18.54 -13.02
CA LYS A 319 2.75 -18.41 -13.22
C LYS A 319 1.93 -18.72 -11.96
N GLU A 320 2.59 -18.78 -10.80
CA GLU A 320 1.97 -19.04 -9.50
C GLU A 320 1.15 -17.83 -9.04
N VAL A 321 -0.15 -18.07 -8.84
CA VAL A 321 -1.12 -17.03 -8.49
C VAL A 321 -0.77 -16.29 -7.19
N GLY A 322 -0.11 -16.94 -6.24
CA GLY A 322 0.35 -16.30 -4.99
C GLY A 322 1.22 -15.06 -5.22
N TYR A 323 2.02 -15.02 -6.28
CA TYR A 323 2.82 -13.83 -6.63
C TYR A 323 1.98 -12.70 -7.24
N ALA A 324 0.92 -13.03 -7.98
CA ALA A 324 -0.05 -12.05 -8.51
C ALA A 324 -1.01 -11.54 -7.41
N ASP A 325 -1.35 -12.38 -6.44
CA ASP A 325 -2.13 -12.02 -5.24
C ASP A 325 -1.34 -11.11 -4.29
N TYR A 326 -0.03 -11.34 -4.15
CA TYR A 326 0.85 -10.38 -3.47
C TYR A 326 0.87 -9.03 -4.20
N TYR A 327 1.00 -9.04 -5.53
CA TYR A 327 1.00 -7.82 -6.34
C TYR A 327 -0.31 -7.04 -6.16
N GLU A 328 -1.46 -7.73 -6.22
CA GLU A 328 -2.79 -7.14 -5.98
C GLU A 328 -2.86 -6.46 -4.61
N ARG A 329 -2.43 -7.16 -3.55
CA ARG A 329 -2.48 -6.68 -2.16
C ARG A 329 -1.61 -5.45 -1.95
N ALA A 330 -0.32 -5.56 -2.31
CA ALA A 330 0.68 -4.51 -2.12
C ALA A 330 0.37 -3.25 -2.98
N LEU A 331 -0.21 -3.44 -4.17
CA LEU A 331 -0.70 -2.34 -5.00
C LEU A 331 -1.91 -1.67 -4.34
N THR A 332 -2.93 -2.45 -3.96
CA THR A 332 -4.24 -1.97 -3.49
C THR A 332 -4.17 -1.29 -2.14
N ASN A 333 -3.37 -1.81 -1.21
CA ASN A 333 -3.35 -1.35 0.18
C ASN A 333 -2.09 -0.55 0.51
N GLY A 334 -0.95 -0.90 -0.07
CA GLY A 334 0.28 -0.11 0.01
C GLY A 334 0.22 1.08 -0.95
N VAL A 335 0.49 0.85 -2.24
CA VAL A 335 0.69 1.91 -3.23
C VAL A 335 -0.49 2.88 -3.36
N LEU A 336 -1.74 2.41 -3.43
CA LEU A 336 -2.88 3.33 -3.55
C LEU A 336 -3.13 4.16 -2.28
N SER A 337 -2.59 3.77 -1.13
CA SER A 337 -2.76 4.52 0.14
C SER A 337 -1.81 5.70 0.30
N ILE A 338 -0.73 5.77 -0.50
CA ILE A 338 0.36 6.74 -0.28
C ILE A 338 0.08 8.14 -0.83
N GLN A 339 -0.99 8.32 -1.62
CA GLN A 339 -1.37 9.63 -2.19
C GLN A 339 -2.54 10.25 -1.38
N ARG A 340 -2.49 11.56 -1.11
CA ARG A 340 -3.57 12.27 -0.38
C ARG A 340 -4.81 12.47 -1.26
N GLY A 341 -5.62 11.43 -1.37
CA GLY A 341 -6.91 11.43 -2.06
C GLY A 341 -6.82 11.83 -3.54
N ARG A 342 -7.12 13.10 -3.86
CA ARG A 342 -7.07 13.65 -5.23
C ARG A 342 -6.11 14.83 -5.37
N GLU A 343 -5.30 15.08 -4.35
CA GLU A 343 -4.38 16.21 -4.34
C GLU A 343 -3.12 15.85 -5.14
N PRO A 344 -2.74 16.66 -6.15
CA PRO A 344 -1.57 16.37 -6.97
C PRO A 344 -0.30 16.69 -6.19
N GLY A 345 0.67 15.77 -6.22
CA GLY A 345 1.99 15.97 -5.62
C GLY A 345 2.01 15.96 -4.09
N ILE A 346 1.03 15.35 -3.42
CA ILE A 346 1.04 15.14 -1.96
C ILE A 346 1.02 13.64 -1.69
N MET A 347 2.13 13.15 -1.16
CA MET A 347 2.36 11.74 -0.82
C MET A 347 3.05 11.60 0.54
N ILE A 348 2.85 10.45 1.20
CA ILE A 348 3.60 10.05 2.40
C ILE A 348 4.91 9.33 2.05
N TYR A 349 5.82 9.26 3.02
CA TYR A 349 7.01 8.41 2.96
C TYR A 349 6.73 7.02 3.53
N MET A 350 6.31 6.99 4.80
CA MET A 350 5.87 5.85 5.59
C MET A 350 4.35 5.73 5.55
N LEU A 351 3.80 4.52 5.67
CA LEU A 351 2.37 4.25 5.84
C LEU A 351 2.10 3.76 7.28
N PRO A 352 1.64 4.64 8.19
CA PRO A 352 1.40 4.30 9.60
C PRO A 352 0.47 3.09 9.80
N LEU A 353 0.83 2.19 10.72
CA LEU A 353 -0.01 1.05 11.12
C LEU A 353 -0.32 1.02 12.63
N GLY A 354 0.21 1.99 13.39
CA GLY A 354 0.01 2.12 14.83
C GLY A 354 -1.44 2.30 15.28
N HIS A 355 -1.69 2.05 16.56
CA HIS A 355 -3.03 2.01 17.12
C HIS A 355 -3.63 3.41 17.30
N GLY A 356 -4.41 3.84 16.32
CA GLY A 356 -4.99 5.18 16.30
C GLY A 356 -4.05 6.22 15.69
N GLU A 357 -3.10 5.81 14.85
CA GLU A 357 -2.26 6.73 14.08
C GLU A 357 -3.01 7.30 12.86
N SER A 358 -2.38 8.26 12.17
CA SER A 358 -2.92 8.94 10.98
C SER A 358 -1.80 9.20 9.98
N LYS A 359 -2.08 9.10 8.67
CA LYS A 359 -1.11 9.39 7.60
C LYS A 359 -0.62 10.84 7.61
N ALA A 360 -1.35 11.74 8.28
CA ALA A 360 -0.94 13.12 8.51
C ALA A 360 0.11 13.26 9.63
N ARG A 361 0.61 12.16 10.20
CA ARG A 361 1.68 12.13 11.20
C ARG A 361 2.69 11.04 10.87
N SER A 362 3.95 11.44 10.80
CA SER A 362 5.13 10.59 10.87
C SER A 362 6.30 11.44 11.37
N ASP A 363 7.40 10.83 11.80
CA ASP A 363 8.62 11.56 12.18
C ASP A 363 9.21 12.29 10.97
N ASN A 364 8.91 11.79 9.76
CA ASN A 364 9.19 12.40 8.47
C ASN A 364 8.05 13.30 7.93
N GLU A 365 7.47 14.14 8.79
CA GLU A 365 6.45 15.17 8.49
C GLU A 365 5.06 14.68 8.00
N GLY A 366 4.82 13.38 7.88
CA GLY A 366 3.54 12.82 7.44
C GLY A 366 3.28 13.02 5.94
N TRP A 367 2.29 13.85 5.60
CA TRP A 367 2.03 14.25 4.21
C TRP A 367 3.07 15.27 3.75
N GLY A 368 3.91 14.90 2.78
CA GLY A 368 4.84 15.85 2.18
C GLY A 368 4.17 16.96 1.36
N THR A 369 4.93 17.99 1.00
CA THR A 369 4.45 19.13 0.22
C THR A 369 4.68 18.96 -1.28
N LYS A 370 3.92 19.73 -2.08
CA LYS A 370 4.00 19.76 -3.55
C LYS A 370 5.35 20.22 -4.11
N TYR A 371 6.15 20.94 -3.33
CA TYR A 371 7.30 21.70 -3.82
C TYR A 371 8.58 21.58 -2.97
N ASP A 372 8.53 20.92 -1.81
CA ASP A 372 9.64 20.98 -0.84
C ASP A 372 10.10 19.59 -0.36
N SER A 373 9.21 18.60 -0.25
CA SER A 373 9.57 17.29 0.33
C SER A 373 10.48 16.44 -0.58
N PHE A 374 10.08 16.16 -1.83
CA PHE A 374 10.87 15.48 -2.87
C PHE A 374 11.77 14.28 -2.45
N TRP A 375 11.32 13.49 -1.48
CA TRP A 375 12.06 12.33 -0.97
C TRP A 375 12.16 11.18 -2.00
N CYS A 376 12.91 10.12 -1.69
CA CYS A 376 12.97 8.92 -2.55
C CYS A 376 11.57 8.34 -2.85
N CYS A 377 10.66 8.36 -1.86
CA CYS A 377 9.27 7.95 -1.97
C CYS A 377 8.44 8.82 -2.94
N TYR A 378 8.81 10.09 -3.16
CA TYR A 378 8.21 10.89 -4.23
C TYR A 378 8.64 10.36 -5.60
N GLY A 379 9.91 10.00 -5.76
CA GLY A 379 10.45 9.42 -7.00
C GLY A 379 9.84 8.05 -7.35
N THR A 380 9.72 7.15 -6.38
CA THR A 380 9.08 5.84 -6.60
C THR A 380 7.56 5.92 -6.69
N GLY A 381 6.93 6.85 -5.96
CA GLY A 381 5.50 7.14 -6.03
C GLY A 381 5.08 7.60 -7.43
N ILE A 382 5.75 8.62 -7.99
CA ILE A 382 5.44 9.08 -9.35
C ILE A 382 5.67 8.01 -10.43
N GLU A 383 6.70 7.16 -10.27
CA GLU A 383 6.90 5.99 -11.15
C GLU A 383 5.75 4.98 -11.02
N SER A 384 5.30 4.69 -9.79
CA SER A 384 4.21 3.74 -9.50
C SER A 384 2.90 4.16 -10.17
N PHE A 385 2.45 5.39 -9.92
CA PHE A 385 1.19 5.91 -10.47
C PHE A 385 1.22 6.08 -12.01
N SER A 386 2.42 6.14 -12.62
CA SER A 386 2.57 6.25 -14.08
C SER A 386 2.37 4.92 -14.82
N LYS A 387 2.45 3.78 -14.13
CA LYS A 387 2.56 2.44 -14.74
C LYS A 387 1.57 1.41 -14.21
N LEU A 388 0.47 1.83 -13.58
CA LEU A 388 -0.54 0.95 -12.96
C LEU A 388 -1.15 -0.14 -13.89
N GLY A 389 -0.94 -0.04 -15.20
CA GLY A 389 -1.31 -1.06 -16.19
C GLY A 389 -0.25 -2.14 -16.48
N ASP A 390 0.99 -2.02 -15.98
CA ASP A 390 2.18 -2.82 -16.40
C ASP A 390 2.13 -4.31 -16.03
N SER A 391 1.12 -4.70 -15.25
CA SER A 391 0.97 -6.03 -14.66
C SER A 391 -0.48 -6.54 -14.71
N ILE A 392 -1.36 -5.89 -15.49
CA ILE A 392 -2.72 -6.37 -15.76
C ILE A 392 -2.69 -7.57 -16.70
N TYR A 393 -1.82 -7.51 -17.71
CA TYR A 393 -1.72 -8.48 -18.79
C TYR A 393 -0.29 -8.98 -19.00
N PHE A 394 -0.14 -10.26 -19.34
CA PHE A 394 1.13 -10.82 -19.82
C PHE A 394 0.91 -11.79 -20.99
N GLU A 395 1.77 -11.77 -22.00
CA GLU A 395 1.69 -12.65 -23.16
C GLU A 395 2.51 -13.94 -22.98
N GLU A 396 1.99 -15.06 -23.46
CA GLU A 396 2.72 -16.31 -23.62
C GLU A 396 2.82 -16.67 -25.11
N GLU A 397 4.04 -16.88 -25.59
CA GLU A 397 4.25 -17.31 -26.97
C GLU A 397 4.20 -18.83 -27.10
N GLY A 398 3.63 -19.29 -28.20
CA GLY A 398 3.50 -20.70 -28.51
C GLY A 398 2.79 -20.91 -29.84
N LYS A 399 2.54 -22.17 -30.19
CA LYS A 399 1.72 -22.52 -31.37
C LYS A 399 0.29 -21.97 -31.26
N VAL A 400 -0.22 -21.92 -30.03
CA VAL A 400 -1.43 -21.19 -29.64
C VAL A 400 -0.97 -20.13 -28.63
N PRO A 401 -0.98 -18.83 -29.00
CA PRO A 401 -0.57 -17.75 -28.11
C PRO A 401 -1.53 -17.61 -26.92
N GLY A 402 -0.98 -17.35 -25.73
CA GLY A 402 -1.70 -17.14 -24.49
C GLY A 402 -1.69 -15.68 -24.05
N LEU A 403 -2.75 -15.23 -23.38
CA LEU A 403 -2.83 -13.97 -22.66
C LEU A 403 -3.27 -14.24 -21.23
N TYR A 404 -2.47 -13.81 -20.26
CA TYR A 404 -2.73 -13.96 -18.83
C TYR A 404 -3.29 -12.64 -18.32
N ILE A 405 -4.48 -12.69 -17.73
CA ILE A 405 -5.17 -11.58 -17.08
C ILE A 405 -4.94 -11.74 -15.58
N SER A 406 -3.90 -11.07 -15.09
CA SER A 406 -3.39 -11.20 -13.72
C SER A 406 -4.01 -10.20 -12.75
N GLN A 407 -4.53 -9.06 -13.22
CA GLN A 407 -5.20 -8.08 -12.34
C GLN A 407 -6.57 -7.71 -12.89
N TYR A 408 -7.56 -7.57 -12.00
CA TYR A 408 -8.92 -7.18 -12.35
C TYR A 408 -9.07 -5.66 -12.26
N ILE A 409 -8.49 -4.96 -13.24
CA ILE A 409 -8.54 -3.50 -13.37
C ILE A 409 -9.14 -3.15 -14.73
N SER A 410 -10.26 -2.43 -14.72
CA SER A 410 -10.97 -1.98 -15.93
C SER A 410 -10.02 -1.27 -16.90
N SER A 411 -9.84 -1.83 -18.09
CA SER A 411 -8.83 -1.39 -19.06
C SER A 411 -9.11 -1.96 -20.46
N SER A 412 -8.46 -1.40 -21.48
CA SER A 412 -8.42 -1.98 -22.82
C SER A 412 -6.98 -2.32 -23.21
N PHE A 413 -6.80 -3.48 -23.85
CA PHE A 413 -5.51 -3.98 -24.32
C PHE A 413 -5.57 -4.39 -25.78
N ASN A 414 -4.72 -3.76 -26.60
CA ASN A 414 -4.56 -4.06 -28.00
C ASN A 414 -3.51 -5.17 -28.18
N TRP A 415 -3.97 -6.42 -28.23
CA TRP A 415 -3.13 -7.58 -28.47
C TRP A 415 -2.71 -7.66 -29.95
N THR A 416 -1.75 -6.81 -30.32
CA THR A 416 -1.30 -6.58 -31.70
C THR A 416 -0.86 -7.86 -32.41
N SER A 417 -0.14 -8.76 -31.72
CA SER A 417 0.32 -10.04 -32.25
C SER A 417 -0.84 -10.92 -32.74
N GLN A 418 -2.00 -10.84 -32.08
CA GLN A 418 -3.21 -11.60 -32.46
C GLN A 418 -4.25 -10.80 -33.25
N ASN A 419 -4.11 -9.47 -33.35
CA ASN A 419 -5.12 -8.58 -33.94
C ASN A 419 -6.45 -8.65 -33.16
N ILE A 420 -6.34 -8.72 -31.83
CA ILE A 420 -7.45 -8.78 -30.87
C ILE A 420 -7.37 -7.55 -29.96
N LEU A 421 -8.48 -6.85 -29.78
CA LEU A 421 -8.69 -5.87 -28.73
C LEU A 421 -9.47 -6.55 -27.59
N VAL A 422 -8.90 -6.55 -26.40
CA VAL A 422 -9.50 -7.08 -25.17
C VAL A 422 -10.00 -5.90 -24.35
N ASN A 423 -11.31 -5.84 -24.07
CA ASN A 423 -11.89 -4.84 -23.17
C ASN A 423 -12.26 -5.53 -21.86
N LEU A 424 -11.53 -5.22 -20.79
CA LEU A 424 -11.80 -5.68 -19.43
C LEU A 424 -12.61 -4.61 -18.69
N LYS A 425 -13.78 -4.99 -18.19
CA LYS A 425 -14.62 -4.18 -17.30
C LYS A 425 -14.80 -4.92 -15.99
N VAL A 426 -14.57 -4.22 -14.89
CA VAL A 426 -14.80 -4.68 -13.53
C VAL A 426 -15.79 -3.72 -12.89
N GLU A 427 -16.83 -4.24 -12.26
CA GLU A 427 -17.82 -3.38 -11.59
C GLU A 427 -17.27 -2.89 -10.24
N PRO A 428 -17.67 -1.69 -9.75
CA PRO A 428 -17.17 -1.18 -8.49
C PRO A 428 -17.53 -2.13 -7.34
N VAL A 429 -16.54 -2.54 -6.57
CA VAL A 429 -16.74 -3.35 -5.36
C VAL A 429 -17.51 -2.56 -4.31
N VAL A 430 -18.45 -3.22 -3.65
CA VAL A 430 -19.32 -2.64 -2.63
C VAL A 430 -19.55 -3.64 -1.49
N SER A 431 -19.81 -3.18 -0.27
CA SER A 431 -19.93 -4.09 0.88
C SER A 431 -21.20 -4.96 0.87
N TRP A 432 -22.25 -4.53 0.17
CA TRP A 432 -23.58 -5.17 0.14
C TRP A 432 -23.78 -6.15 -1.02
N ASP A 433 -22.75 -6.37 -1.83
CA ASP A 433 -22.70 -7.36 -2.90
C ASP A 433 -21.41 -8.16 -2.68
N ASP A 434 -21.52 -9.45 -2.39
CA ASP A 434 -20.39 -10.29 -2.00
C ASP A 434 -19.61 -10.87 -3.19
N HIS A 435 -19.79 -10.33 -4.40
CA HIS A 435 -19.11 -10.80 -5.62
C HIS A 435 -18.31 -9.68 -6.29
N LEU A 436 -17.13 -10.04 -6.80
CA LEU A 436 -16.39 -9.25 -7.78
C LEU A 436 -16.88 -9.63 -9.18
N HIS A 437 -17.64 -8.72 -9.79
CA HIS A 437 -18.22 -8.86 -11.13
C HIS A 437 -17.21 -8.43 -12.21
N VAL A 438 -16.78 -9.36 -13.06
CA VAL A 438 -15.81 -9.13 -14.14
C VAL A 438 -16.42 -9.50 -15.49
N ALA A 439 -16.28 -8.61 -16.47
CA ALA A 439 -16.63 -8.86 -17.87
C ALA A 439 -15.43 -8.61 -18.78
N VAL A 440 -15.17 -9.53 -19.71
CA VAL A 440 -14.18 -9.36 -20.77
C VAL A 440 -14.84 -9.53 -22.13
N GLU A 441 -14.75 -8.49 -22.95
CA GLU A 441 -15.33 -8.44 -24.29
C GLU A 441 -14.21 -8.43 -25.33
N ILE A 442 -14.31 -9.34 -26.30
CA ILE A 442 -13.30 -9.55 -27.33
C ILE A 442 -13.75 -8.91 -28.64
N THR A 443 -12.93 -8.02 -29.20
CA THR A 443 -13.11 -7.46 -30.56
C THR A 443 -11.92 -7.86 -31.42
N LEU A 444 -12.15 -8.31 -32.66
CA LEU A 444 -11.05 -8.77 -33.53
C LEU A 444 -11.30 -8.54 -35.01
N ASN A 445 -10.20 -8.39 -35.75
CA ASN A 445 -10.23 -8.19 -37.21
C ASN A 445 -10.01 -9.49 -37.98
N LYS A 446 -9.39 -10.51 -37.37
CA LYS A 446 -9.13 -11.83 -37.96
C LYS A 446 -9.28 -12.92 -36.91
N LYS A 447 -10.04 -13.98 -37.21
CA LYS A 447 -10.19 -15.12 -36.30
C LYS A 447 -8.85 -15.86 -36.20
N LYS A 448 -8.24 -15.83 -35.01
CA LYS A 448 -7.09 -16.65 -34.62
C LYS A 448 -7.47 -17.49 -33.41
N GLU A 449 -6.76 -18.60 -33.25
CA GLU A 449 -6.84 -19.44 -32.06
C GLU A 449 -5.86 -18.91 -31.01
N SER A 450 -6.36 -18.68 -29.80
CA SER A 450 -5.56 -18.22 -28.67
C SER A 450 -6.20 -18.61 -27.34
N THR A 451 -5.39 -18.62 -26.28
CA THR A 451 -5.81 -18.94 -24.91
C THR A 451 -5.91 -17.67 -24.08
N LEU A 452 -7.02 -17.49 -23.37
CA LEU A 452 -7.12 -16.50 -22.28
C LEU A 452 -7.01 -17.23 -20.94
N ASN A 453 -6.12 -16.77 -20.07
CA ASN A 453 -5.90 -17.32 -18.73
C ASN A 453 -6.31 -16.28 -17.69
N PHE A 454 -7.37 -16.55 -16.92
CA PHE A 454 -7.89 -15.66 -15.90
C PHE A 454 -7.42 -16.11 -14.51
N ARG A 455 -6.86 -15.21 -13.70
CA ARG A 455 -6.50 -15.52 -12.30
C ARG A 455 -7.75 -15.83 -11.48
N VAL A 456 -7.82 -16.98 -10.81
CA VAL A 456 -8.77 -17.22 -9.72
C VAL A 456 -8.04 -16.87 -8.40
N PRO A 457 -8.29 -15.71 -7.79
CA PRO A 457 -7.52 -15.23 -6.64
C PRO A 457 -7.61 -16.18 -5.45
N SER A 458 -6.56 -16.30 -4.63
CA SER A 458 -6.60 -17.13 -3.41
C SER A 458 -7.63 -16.67 -2.38
N TRP A 459 -8.05 -15.40 -2.40
CA TRP A 459 -9.07 -14.88 -1.50
C TRP A 459 -10.50 -15.26 -1.88
N ALA A 460 -10.74 -15.75 -3.10
CA ALA A 460 -12.07 -16.13 -3.58
C ALA A 460 -12.52 -17.47 -2.96
N LYS A 461 -13.84 -17.69 -2.79
CA LYS A 461 -14.37 -19.02 -2.42
C LYS A 461 -14.72 -19.83 -3.67
N SER A 462 -14.30 -21.10 -3.69
CA SER A 462 -14.57 -22.06 -4.78
C SER A 462 -16.06 -22.36 -4.98
N GLU A 463 -16.83 -22.45 -3.90
CA GLU A 463 -18.18 -23.03 -3.89
C GLU A 463 -19.25 -22.15 -4.57
N ALA A 464 -18.97 -20.86 -4.75
CA ALA A 464 -19.86 -19.90 -5.41
C ALA A 464 -19.21 -19.16 -6.60
N ALA A 465 -17.96 -19.47 -6.94
CA ALA A 465 -17.31 -18.85 -8.09
C ALA A 465 -17.91 -19.38 -9.40
N THR A 466 -18.38 -18.48 -10.27
CA THR A 466 -18.94 -18.84 -11.57
C THR A 466 -18.25 -18.08 -12.70
N ALA A 467 -18.23 -18.68 -13.89
CA ALA A 467 -17.75 -18.02 -15.09
C ALA A 467 -18.54 -18.51 -16.29
N PHE A 468 -18.72 -17.64 -17.29
CA PHE A 468 -19.47 -17.92 -18.50
C PHE A 468 -18.74 -17.40 -19.73
N VAL A 469 -18.95 -18.04 -20.87
CA VAL A 469 -18.60 -17.51 -22.20
C VAL A 469 -19.82 -17.60 -23.12
N ASN A 470 -20.33 -16.47 -23.58
CA ASN A 470 -21.55 -16.40 -24.40
C ASN A 470 -22.73 -17.19 -23.80
N HIS A 471 -22.96 -17.03 -22.49
CA HIS A 471 -23.96 -17.77 -21.69
C HIS A 471 -23.67 -19.28 -21.45
N GLN A 472 -22.60 -19.85 -22.00
CA GLN A 472 -22.16 -21.20 -21.65
C GLN A 472 -21.34 -21.16 -20.36
N GLN A 473 -21.77 -21.89 -19.32
CA GLN A 473 -21.04 -21.99 -18.06
C GLN A 473 -19.68 -22.69 -18.24
N LEU A 474 -18.67 -22.19 -17.54
CA LEU A 474 -17.31 -22.72 -17.47
C LEU A 474 -17.08 -23.38 -16.10
N PHE A 475 -16.20 -24.37 -16.06
CA PHE A 475 -15.67 -24.90 -14.80
C PHE A 475 -14.65 -23.91 -14.24
N VAL A 476 -14.94 -23.31 -13.09
CA VAL A 476 -13.97 -22.48 -12.37
C VAL A 476 -13.08 -23.39 -11.51
N PRO A 477 -11.75 -23.37 -11.69
CA PRO A 477 -10.83 -24.15 -10.88
C PRO A 477 -10.68 -23.57 -9.47
N SER A 478 -9.98 -24.27 -8.59
CA SER A 478 -9.79 -23.84 -7.20
C SER A 478 -9.11 -22.47 -7.08
N PRO A 479 -9.42 -21.66 -6.05
CA PRO A 479 -8.67 -20.46 -5.68
C PRO A 479 -7.15 -20.69 -5.68
N GLY A 480 -6.38 -19.70 -6.11
CA GLY A 480 -4.93 -19.82 -6.29
C GLY A 480 -4.52 -20.49 -7.61
N SER A 481 -5.40 -20.55 -8.61
CA SER A 481 -5.12 -21.17 -9.92
C SER A 481 -5.60 -20.33 -11.11
N LEU A 482 -5.43 -20.84 -12.33
CA LEU A 482 -5.76 -20.15 -13.58
C LEU A 482 -6.92 -20.85 -14.32
N LEU A 483 -7.96 -20.09 -14.63
CA LEU A 483 -9.01 -20.51 -15.56
C LEU A 483 -8.52 -20.28 -17.00
N SER A 484 -8.11 -21.36 -17.68
CA SER A 484 -7.63 -21.31 -19.06
C SER A 484 -8.75 -21.61 -20.07
N LEU A 485 -8.93 -20.73 -21.04
CA LEU A 485 -9.93 -20.86 -22.11
C LEU A 485 -9.29 -20.69 -23.49
N THR A 486 -9.09 -21.79 -24.21
CA THR A 486 -8.56 -21.81 -25.59
C THR A 486 -9.70 -21.82 -26.60
N ARG A 487 -9.80 -20.79 -27.46
CA ARG A 487 -10.84 -20.68 -28.49
C ARG A 487 -10.34 -20.02 -29.77
N LYS A 488 -11.08 -20.23 -30.86
CA LYS A 488 -11.09 -19.35 -32.03
C LYS A 488 -12.14 -18.27 -31.80
N TRP A 489 -11.69 -17.11 -31.34
CA TRP A 489 -12.55 -16.04 -30.87
C TRP A 489 -13.38 -15.39 -32.00
N ASN A 490 -14.48 -14.75 -31.61
CA ASN A 490 -15.33 -13.89 -32.43
C ASN A 490 -15.48 -12.51 -31.78
N SER A 491 -15.77 -11.47 -32.57
CA SER A 491 -15.99 -10.10 -32.07
C SER A 491 -17.27 -9.91 -31.24
N SER A 492 -18.02 -10.98 -31.00
CA SER A 492 -19.19 -11.05 -30.13
C SER A 492 -18.92 -11.88 -28.88
N ASP A 493 -17.69 -12.39 -28.68
CA ASP A 493 -17.39 -13.26 -27.56
C ASP A 493 -17.23 -12.42 -26.28
N LYS A 494 -18.07 -12.73 -25.29
CA LYS A 494 -18.08 -12.13 -23.96
C LYS A 494 -17.86 -13.21 -22.91
N ILE A 495 -16.86 -13.00 -22.06
CA ILE A 495 -16.57 -13.79 -20.87
C ILE A 495 -17.08 -12.99 -19.67
N THR A 496 -17.73 -13.65 -18.71
CA THR A 496 -18.00 -13.07 -17.39
C THR A 496 -17.44 -13.98 -16.30
N LEU A 497 -16.99 -13.40 -15.19
CA LEU A 497 -16.56 -14.10 -13.99
C LEU A 497 -17.19 -13.42 -12.77
N GLU A 498 -17.76 -14.23 -11.89
CA GLU A 498 -18.32 -13.84 -10.61
C GLU A 498 -17.46 -14.48 -9.52
N LEU A 499 -16.67 -13.68 -8.80
CA LEU A 499 -15.68 -14.16 -7.84
C LEU A 499 -16.09 -13.77 -6.39
N PRO A 500 -16.51 -14.72 -5.54
CA PRO A 500 -17.04 -14.42 -4.21
C PRO A 500 -15.98 -13.82 -3.27
N MET A 501 -16.20 -12.59 -2.87
CA MET A 501 -15.43 -11.84 -1.90
C MET A 501 -15.88 -12.17 -0.48
N ASN A 502 -14.94 -12.33 0.44
CA ASN A 502 -15.23 -12.68 1.82
C ASN A 502 -14.40 -11.84 2.79
N ILE A 503 -14.94 -11.65 3.99
CA ILE A 503 -14.17 -11.13 5.11
C ILE A 503 -13.22 -12.22 5.62
N ARG A 504 -11.95 -11.89 5.79
CA ARG A 504 -10.89 -12.73 6.35
C ARG A 504 -10.21 -12.02 7.51
N LEU A 505 -9.74 -12.79 8.48
CA LEU A 505 -8.84 -12.30 9.53
C LEU A 505 -7.41 -12.74 9.20
N GLU A 506 -6.45 -11.86 9.38
CA GLU A 506 -5.04 -12.13 9.14
C GLU A 506 -4.23 -11.74 10.38
N THR A 507 -3.71 -12.73 11.09
CA THR A 507 -2.89 -12.51 12.29
C THR A 507 -1.62 -11.76 11.93
N ILE A 508 -1.19 -10.82 12.79
CA ILE A 508 0.12 -10.18 12.64
C ILE A 508 1.24 -11.24 12.63
N GLN A 509 2.29 -11.01 11.84
CA GLN A 509 3.48 -11.88 11.83
C GLN A 509 4.30 -11.63 13.10
N ASP A 510 3.85 -12.20 14.20
CA ASP A 510 4.53 -12.21 15.49
C ASP A 510 4.34 -13.57 16.17
N ASP A 511 5.43 -14.21 16.61
CA ASP A 511 5.35 -15.53 17.26
C ASP A 511 5.14 -15.47 18.79
N ARG A 512 5.09 -14.26 19.36
CA ARG A 512 4.81 -14.03 20.78
C ARG A 512 3.33 -14.27 21.11
N PRO A 513 3.00 -15.15 22.08
CA PRO A 513 1.62 -15.48 22.42
C PRO A 513 0.74 -14.28 22.81
N GLU A 514 1.30 -13.22 23.37
CA GLU A 514 0.56 -12.02 23.77
C GLU A 514 0.02 -11.19 22.60
N TYR A 515 0.51 -11.40 21.37
CA TYR A 515 0.00 -10.77 20.14
C TYR A 515 -0.81 -11.74 19.26
N ALA A 516 -1.05 -12.98 19.71
CA ALA A 516 -1.78 -13.99 18.93
C ALA A 516 -3.24 -13.62 18.63
N SER A 517 -3.81 -12.65 19.36
CA SER A 517 -5.14 -12.07 19.15
C SER A 517 -5.15 -10.80 18.29
N ASP A 518 -3.99 -10.33 17.80
CA ASP A 518 -3.90 -9.12 16.98
C ASP A 518 -4.05 -9.47 15.50
N HIS A 519 -5.23 -9.15 14.95
CA HIS A 519 -5.61 -9.49 13.57
C HIS A 519 -5.99 -8.25 12.76
N ALA A 520 -5.53 -8.21 11.51
CA ALA A 520 -6.07 -7.34 10.47
C ALA A 520 -7.36 -7.94 9.87
N ILE A 521 -8.21 -7.10 9.32
CA ILE A 521 -9.48 -7.50 8.68
C ILE A 521 -9.39 -7.17 7.19
N LEU A 522 -9.58 -8.16 6.31
CA LEU A 522 -9.54 -7.99 4.87
C LEU A 522 -10.87 -8.39 4.22
N TYR A 523 -11.29 -7.69 3.17
CA TYR A 523 -12.42 -8.05 2.31
C TYR A 523 -11.92 -8.31 0.89
N GLY A 524 -11.82 -9.58 0.49
CA GLY A 524 -11.10 -9.99 -0.71
C GLY A 524 -9.63 -9.51 -0.65
N PRO A 525 -9.17 -8.62 -1.56
CA PRO A 525 -7.84 -8.02 -1.51
C PRO A 525 -7.74 -6.73 -0.67
N TYR A 526 -8.86 -6.14 -0.22
CA TYR A 526 -8.89 -4.84 0.45
C TYR A 526 -8.66 -4.98 1.95
N LEU A 527 -7.66 -4.27 2.48
CA LEU A 527 -7.42 -4.12 3.92
C LEU A 527 -8.39 -3.09 4.49
N LEU A 528 -9.23 -3.52 5.44
CA LEU A 528 -10.19 -2.69 6.14
C LEU A 528 -9.59 -2.19 7.46
N VAL A 529 -9.65 -0.88 7.68
CA VAL A 529 -9.17 -0.20 8.89
C VAL A 529 -10.34 0.46 9.62
N GLY A 530 -10.28 0.47 10.96
CA GLY A 530 -11.35 1.04 11.78
C GLY A 530 -11.05 2.48 12.20
N LEU A 531 -12.00 3.40 11.99
CA LEU A 531 -11.88 4.76 12.51
C LEU A 531 -11.82 4.72 14.05
N SER A 532 -10.68 5.14 14.59
CA SER A 532 -10.38 5.05 16.02
C SER A 532 -9.14 5.84 16.38
N THR A 533 -9.13 6.46 17.57
CA THR A 533 -7.95 7.10 18.18
C THR A 533 -7.23 6.16 19.17
N GLY A 534 -7.39 4.83 19.02
CA GLY A 534 -6.64 3.83 19.79
C GLY A 534 -7.45 2.65 20.35
N ASP A 535 -8.78 2.74 20.46
CA ASP A 535 -9.58 1.55 20.79
C ASP A 535 -9.51 0.55 19.64
N ARG A 536 -9.25 -0.71 19.96
CA ARG A 536 -8.99 -1.81 19.02
C ARG A 536 -9.63 -3.13 19.45
N ASN A 537 -10.42 -3.14 20.52
CA ASN A 537 -10.87 -4.38 21.17
C ASN A 537 -12.20 -4.88 20.59
N ILE A 538 -12.18 -6.10 20.05
CA ILE A 538 -13.33 -6.80 19.48
C ILE A 538 -13.58 -8.07 20.28
N ASN A 539 -14.81 -8.26 20.77
CA ASN A 539 -15.22 -9.48 21.47
C ASN A 539 -16.19 -10.26 20.59
N THR A 540 -15.78 -11.46 20.16
CA THR A 540 -16.59 -12.34 19.32
C THR A 540 -17.10 -13.58 20.07
N GLU A 541 -17.04 -13.61 21.41
CA GLU A 541 -17.38 -14.81 22.23
C GLU A 541 -18.79 -15.35 21.98
N ARG A 542 -19.71 -14.50 21.51
CA ARG A 542 -21.12 -14.85 21.23
C ARG A 542 -21.45 -14.96 19.74
N ALA A 543 -20.48 -14.75 18.86
CA ALA A 543 -20.68 -14.88 17.41
C ALA A 543 -20.64 -16.37 16.99
N GLY A 544 -21.54 -16.75 16.08
CA GLY A 544 -21.50 -18.02 15.37
C GLY A 544 -20.76 -17.93 14.03
N SER A 545 -20.69 -16.73 13.43
CA SER A 545 -19.97 -16.44 12.19
C SER A 545 -19.38 -15.02 12.19
N ILE A 546 -18.45 -14.74 11.27
CA ILE A 546 -17.88 -13.39 11.09
C ILE A 546 -18.93 -12.33 10.72
N LEU A 547 -19.98 -12.74 9.99
CA LEU A 547 -21.08 -11.86 9.59
C LEU A 547 -22.02 -11.46 10.74
N ASP A 548 -21.95 -12.14 11.89
CA ASP A 548 -22.73 -11.74 13.08
C ASP A 548 -22.19 -10.44 13.69
N TRP A 549 -20.92 -10.11 13.43
CA TRP A 549 -20.23 -8.96 14.02
C TRP A 549 -19.57 -8.02 13.02
N ILE A 550 -19.41 -8.40 11.73
CA ILE A 550 -19.07 -7.48 10.64
C ILE A 550 -20.26 -7.38 9.69
N ILE A 551 -20.90 -6.20 9.67
CA ILE A 551 -22.17 -5.94 8.97
C ILE A 551 -21.93 -4.92 7.84
N PRO A 552 -22.31 -5.20 6.58
CA PRO A 552 -22.11 -4.27 5.47
C PRO A 552 -23.01 -3.02 5.57
N ILE A 553 -22.52 -1.88 5.10
CA ILE A 553 -23.27 -0.60 5.11
C ILE A 553 -23.90 -0.35 3.74
N PRO A 554 -25.24 -0.37 3.59
CA PRO A 554 -25.88 -0.14 2.29
C PRO A 554 -25.64 1.27 1.74
N ALA A 555 -25.51 1.41 0.41
CA ALA A 555 -25.36 2.70 -0.29
C ALA A 555 -26.30 3.82 0.22
N ALA A 556 -27.54 3.44 0.52
CA ALA A 556 -28.59 4.33 1.00
C ALA A 556 -28.26 5.04 2.33
N TYR A 557 -27.31 4.56 3.13
CA TYR A 557 -26.94 5.24 4.38
C TYR A 557 -26.32 6.61 4.12
N ASN A 558 -25.62 6.79 2.99
CA ASN A 558 -25.03 8.08 2.59
C ASN A 558 -26.08 9.18 2.31
N SER A 559 -27.35 8.85 2.01
CA SER A 559 -28.40 9.86 1.85
C SER A 559 -28.97 10.39 3.17
N HIS A 560 -28.67 9.71 4.29
CA HIS A 560 -29.10 10.11 5.63
C HIS A 560 -27.99 10.79 6.44
N LEU A 561 -26.81 11.01 5.84
CA LEU A 561 -25.69 11.69 6.50
C LEU A 561 -25.87 13.20 6.44
N ILE A 562 -25.84 13.82 7.61
CA ILE A 562 -26.06 15.25 7.81
C ILE A 562 -24.95 15.86 8.67
N THR A 563 -24.82 17.18 8.54
CA THR A 563 -24.06 18.04 9.45
C THR A 563 -24.95 19.22 9.84
N LEU A 564 -25.02 19.50 11.14
CA LEU A 564 -25.83 20.58 11.71
C LEU A 564 -24.92 21.79 11.92
N ALA A 565 -25.08 22.82 11.10
CA ALA A 565 -24.21 23.99 11.07
C ALA A 565 -24.90 25.25 11.59
N GLN A 566 -24.13 26.20 12.13
CA GLN A 566 -24.60 27.54 12.51
C GLN A 566 -23.65 28.60 11.98
N GLU A 567 -24.18 29.76 11.60
CA GLU A 567 -23.41 30.88 11.05
C GLU A 567 -23.44 32.06 12.00
N SER A 568 -22.26 32.60 12.34
CA SER A 568 -22.12 33.75 13.23
C SER A 568 -21.05 34.71 12.70
N LYS A 569 -21.52 35.82 12.10
CA LYS A 569 -20.82 36.99 11.54
C LYS A 569 -19.59 36.74 10.63
N ASN A 570 -18.55 36.05 11.11
CA ASN A 570 -17.33 35.71 10.37
C ASN A 570 -17.01 34.19 10.35
N SER A 571 -17.72 33.36 11.11
CA SER A 571 -17.40 31.92 11.26
C SER A 571 -18.63 31.03 11.01
N SER A 572 -18.39 29.86 10.41
CA SER A 572 -19.32 28.73 10.41
C SER A 572 -18.90 27.73 11.49
N PHE A 573 -19.85 27.37 12.34
CA PHE A 573 -19.68 26.34 13.36
C PHE A 573 -20.51 25.10 13.03
N VAL A 574 -20.16 23.97 13.61
CA VAL A 574 -20.86 22.69 13.48
C VAL A 574 -20.96 21.96 14.82
N LEU A 575 -22.06 21.26 15.01
CA LEU A 575 -22.17 20.31 16.12
C LEU A 575 -21.21 19.13 15.90
N THR A 576 -20.51 18.71 16.96
CA THR A 576 -19.57 17.57 16.91
C THR A 576 -19.71 16.63 18.10
N ASN A 577 -19.40 15.36 17.87
CA ASN A 577 -19.16 14.36 18.92
C ASN A 577 -17.70 14.46 19.41
N SER A 578 -17.49 15.14 20.54
CA SER A 578 -16.19 15.22 21.20
C SER A 578 -16.16 14.29 22.41
N ASN A 579 -15.65 13.07 22.20
CA ASN A 579 -15.54 12.01 23.23
C ASN A 579 -16.86 11.74 23.99
N LYS A 580 -17.93 11.38 23.24
CA LYS A 580 -19.28 11.10 23.74
C LYS A 580 -19.95 12.28 24.48
N SER A 581 -19.50 13.51 24.20
CA SER A 581 -20.10 14.76 24.64
C SER A 581 -20.25 15.69 23.44
N MET A 582 -21.38 16.39 23.35
CA MET A 582 -21.65 17.25 22.20
C MET A 582 -21.06 18.65 22.39
N THR A 583 -20.21 19.09 21.46
CA THR A 583 -19.60 20.43 21.43
C THR A 583 -19.86 21.13 20.10
N ASN A 584 -19.62 22.44 20.07
CA ASN A 584 -19.67 23.27 18.87
C ASN A 584 -18.27 23.63 18.42
N GLU A 585 -17.89 23.24 17.21
CA GLU A 585 -16.54 23.40 16.65
C GLU A 585 -16.57 24.23 15.37
N LEU A 586 -15.42 24.73 14.91
CA LEU A 586 -15.32 25.33 13.57
C LEU A 586 -15.63 24.28 12.49
N LEU A 587 -16.26 24.71 11.39
CA LEU A 587 -16.52 23.89 10.22
C LEU A 587 -15.19 23.25 9.71
N PRO A 588 -15.03 21.92 9.78
CA PRO A 588 -13.76 21.26 9.49
C PRO A 588 -13.58 20.94 8.00
N GLU A 589 -12.32 20.73 7.60
CA GLU A 589 -11.99 20.18 6.28
C GLU A 589 -12.37 18.70 6.17
N ALA A 590 -12.91 18.30 5.02
CA ALA A 590 -13.31 16.91 4.74
C ALA A 590 -12.09 16.01 4.53
N GLY A 591 -12.00 14.92 5.28
CA GLY A 591 -10.80 14.06 5.33
C GLY A 591 -10.06 14.13 6.67
N SER A 592 -10.70 14.72 7.70
CA SER A 592 -10.13 14.92 9.04
C SER A 592 -11.01 14.31 10.13
N ASN A 593 -10.45 13.99 11.29
CA ASN A 593 -11.24 13.50 12.44
C ASN A 593 -12.41 14.43 12.80
N HIS A 594 -12.21 15.75 12.76
CA HIS A 594 -13.28 16.71 13.03
C HIS A 594 -14.42 16.60 12.01
N SER A 595 -14.14 16.32 10.73
CA SER A 595 -15.20 16.07 9.73
C SER A 595 -16.00 14.78 10.01
N VAL A 596 -15.34 13.75 10.54
CA VAL A 596 -15.97 12.51 11.02
C VAL A 596 -16.87 12.82 12.22
N TYR A 597 -16.37 13.54 13.23
CA TYR A 597 -17.11 13.93 14.44
C TYR A 597 -18.27 14.90 14.17
N ALA A 598 -18.19 15.70 13.10
CA ALA A 598 -19.24 16.64 12.66
C ALA A 598 -20.32 15.98 11.77
N THR A 599 -20.20 14.68 11.50
CA THR A 599 -21.12 13.95 10.61
C THR A 599 -22.00 12.99 11.43
N PHE A 600 -23.31 13.04 11.18
CA PHE A 600 -24.30 12.20 11.86
C PHE A 600 -25.21 11.52 10.86
N ARG A 601 -25.63 10.28 11.14
CA ARG A 601 -26.72 9.61 10.41
C ARG A 601 -28.04 9.91 11.10
N LEU A 602 -29.00 10.42 10.33
CA LEU A 602 -30.36 10.72 10.80
C LEU A 602 -31.25 9.48 10.68
N ILE A 603 -31.81 8.99 11.80
CA ILE A 603 -32.56 7.72 11.86
C ILE A 603 -34.04 8.00 12.23
N PRO A 604 -35.01 7.85 11.31
CA PRO A 604 -36.42 8.13 11.59
C PRO A 604 -37.12 6.99 12.36
N LYS A 605 -37.76 7.32 13.50
CA LYS A 605 -38.25 6.35 14.52
C LYS A 605 -39.44 5.46 14.13
N ASN A 606 -40.09 5.67 12.97
CA ASN A 606 -41.32 4.99 12.57
C ASN A 606 -41.43 4.69 11.06
N SER A 607 -40.30 4.55 10.33
CA SER A 607 -40.38 4.17 8.91
C SER A 607 -40.65 2.68 8.73
N THR A 608 -41.93 2.29 8.63
CA THR A 608 -42.36 0.96 8.16
C THR A 608 -42.23 0.79 6.64
N SER A 609 -41.82 1.85 5.93
CA SER A 609 -41.55 1.78 4.50
C SER A 609 -40.06 1.56 4.22
N SER A 610 -39.77 0.65 3.29
CA SER A 610 -38.47 0.51 2.64
C SER A 610 -38.14 1.66 1.68
N ARG A 611 -39.04 2.64 1.51
CA ARG A 611 -38.76 3.85 0.74
C ARG A 611 -37.97 4.85 1.57
N LEU A 612 -36.80 5.16 1.05
CA LEU A 612 -35.83 6.14 1.54
C LEU A 612 -36.43 7.55 1.54
N LEU A 613 -35.97 8.38 2.48
CA LEU A 613 -36.37 9.77 2.63
C LEU A 613 -35.10 10.61 2.73
N GLU A 614 -35.02 11.69 1.94
CA GLU A 614 -33.98 12.71 2.14
C GLU A 614 -34.13 13.35 3.53
N ALA A 615 -33.06 13.92 4.07
CA ALA A 615 -33.04 14.42 5.45
C ALA A 615 -34.12 15.51 5.70
N GLU A 616 -34.40 16.33 4.69
CA GLU A 616 -35.46 17.33 4.68
C GLU A 616 -36.86 16.70 4.79
N ALA A 617 -37.08 15.49 4.26
CA ALA A 617 -38.35 14.77 4.36
C ALA A 617 -38.58 14.10 5.74
N CYS A 618 -37.60 14.20 6.65
CA CYS A 618 -37.74 13.87 8.07
C CYS A 618 -38.28 15.04 8.91
N ILE A 619 -38.44 16.25 8.35
CA ILE A 619 -39.08 17.37 9.07
C ILE A 619 -40.52 16.97 9.45
N GLY A 620 -40.90 17.26 10.69
CA GLY A 620 -42.15 16.83 11.32
C GLY A 620 -42.12 15.41 11.91
N ARG A 621 -40.98 14.70 11.88
CA ARG A 621 -40.87 13.30 12.36
C ARG A 621 -39.98 13.17 13.59
N ALA A 622 -40.24 12.11 14.36
CA ALA A 622 -39.34 11.64 15.39
C ALA A 622 -38.09 10.99 14.76
N VAL A 623 -36.91 11.37 15.24
CA VAL A 623 -35.59 10.99 14.74
C VAL A 623 -34.61 10.72 15.88
N GLU A 624 -33.57 9.95 15.60
CA GLU A 624 -32.36 9.83 16.40
C GLU A 624 -31.15 10.30 15.57
N LEU A 625 -30.09 10.75 16.24
CA LEU A 625 -28.82 11.15 15.62
C LEU A 625 -27.74 10.16 16.02
N GLU A 626 -27.21 9.39 15.08
CA GLU A 626 -26.07 8.47 15.28
C GLU A 626 -24.77 9.15 14.81
N PRO A 627 -23.75 9.34 15.67
CA PRO A 627 -22.45 9.85 15.23
C PRO A 627 -21.76 8.88 14.26
N PHE A 628 -21.17 9.41 13.19
CA PHE A 628 -20.58 8.61 12.11
C PHE A 628 -19.40 7.74 12.57
N ASP A 629 -18.65 8.15 13.60
CA ASP A 629 -17.56 7.37 14.22
C ASP A 629 -18.01 6.30 15.22
N LEU A 630 -19.27 6.36 15.68
CA LEU A 630 -19.85 5.49 16.71
C LEU A 630 -21.15 4.82 16.22
N PRO A 631 -21.11 4.01 15.15
CA PRO A 631 -22.30 3.31 14.65
C PRO A 631 -22.97 2.47 15.74
N GLY A 632 -24.30 2.51 15.84
CA GLY A 632 -25.06 1.88 16.92
C GLY A 632 -25.08 2.64 18.25
N MET A 633 -24.52 3.86 18.32
CA MET A 633 -24.75 4.80 19.43
C MET A 633 -25.53 6.03 18.94
N VAL A 634 -26.25 6.69 19.83
CA VAL A 634 -27.10 7.85 19.52
C VAL A 634 -26.84 9.00 20.49
N VAL A 635 -27.08 10.23 20.02
CA VAL A 635 -27.08 11.43 20.85
C VAL A 635 -28.23 11.34 21.86
N VAL A 636 -27.94 11.63 23.13
CA VAL A 636 -28.88 11.54 24.24
C VAL A 636 -28.94 12.82 25.08
N GLU A 637 -30.14 13.22 25.48
CA GLU A 637 -30.34 14.20 26.54
C GLU A 637 -30.04 13.59 27.92
N ARG A 638 -29.28 14.34 28.74
CA ARG A 638 -28.98 13.99 30.15
C ARG A 638 -29.88 14.74 31.15
N GLY A 639 -30.48 15.85 30.71
CA GLY A 639 -31.43 16.68 31.47
C GLY A 639 -31.52 18.09 30.89
N ILE A 640 -32.49 18.88 31.36
CA ILE A 640 -32.61 20.30 30.98
C ILE A 640 -31.38 21.07 31.48
N ASN A 641 -30.84 21.93 30.62
CA ASN A 641 -29.58 22.68 30.77
C ASN A 641 -28.31 21.81 30.94
N GLN A 642 -28.39 20.48 30.78
CA GLN A 642 -27.22 19.61 30.77
C GLN A 642 -26.72 19.36 29.34
N SER A 643 -25.41 19.18 29.22
CA SER A 643 -24.73 18.78 27.98
C SER A 643 -25.31 17.48 27.42
N LEU A 644 -25.54 17.45 26.11
CA LEU A 644 -25.92 16.23 25.40
C LEU A 644 -24.73 15.26 25.38
N GLY A 645 -25.05 13.97 25.48
CA GLY A 645 -24.07 12.89 25.42
C GLY A 645 -24.27 11.98 24.21
N VAL A 646 -23.45 10.94 24.12
CA VAL A 646 -23.64 9.81 23.20
C VAL A 646 -23.65 8.50 23.99
N SER A 647 -24.62 7.61 23.72
CA SER A 647 -24.65 6.26 24.30
C SER A 647 -25.34 5.25 23.39
N ASP A 648 -25.27 3.98 23.74
CA ASP A 648 -25.93 2.83 23.09
C ASP A 648 -27.47 2.75 23.35
N ALA A 649 -28.07 3.81 23.88
CA ALA A 649 -29.49 3.86 24.26
C ALA A 649 -30.45 4.06 23.07
N VAL A 650 -30.15 3.40 21.94
CA VAL A 650 -31.00 3.39 20.73
C VAL A 650 -32.40 2.90 21.09
N GLY A 651 -33.43 3.56 20.56
CA GLY A 651 -34.81 3.25 20.90
C GLY A 651 -35.39 4.07 22.06
N SER A 652 -34.56 4.59 22.96
CA SER A 652 -35.00 5.26 24.20
C SER A 652 -35.74 6.60 23.96
N SER A 653 -36.48 7.06 24.98
CA SER A 653 -37.15 8.37 24.93
C SER A 653 -36.17 9.54 25.05
N ASN A 654 -35.02 9.32 25.69
CA ASN A 654 -33.95 10.31 25.87
C ASN A 654 -32.93 10.35 24.71
N SER A 655 -33.03 9.47 23.70
CA SER A 655 -32.33 9.60 22.41
C SER A 655 -33.20 10.20 21.29
N THR A 656 -34.50 10.36 21.53
CA THR A 656 -35.47 10.71 20.48
C THR A 656 -35.75 12.21 20.45
N PHE A 657 -35.54 12.81 19.29
CA PHE A 657 -35.87 14.21 19.00
C PHE A 657 -36.98 14.28 17.95
N VAL A 658 -37.72 15.38 17.88
CA VAL A 658 -38.59 15.71 16.74
C VAL A 658 -37.86 16.75 15.91
N LEU A 659 -37.58 16.42 14.64
CA LEU A 659 -37.00 17.36 13.70
C LEU A 659 -38.10 18.31 13.23
N VAL A 660 -37.96 19.61 13.49
CA VAL A 660 -38.92 20.65 13.08
C VAL A 660 -38.24 21.69 12.19
N GLN A 661 -39.04 22.50 11.49
CA GLN A 661 -38.53 23.68 10.78
C GLN A 661 -37.78 24.58 11.78
N GLY A 662 -36.66 25.16 11.36
CA GLY A 662 -35.84 26.02 12.22
C GLY A 662 -36.66 27.13 12.85
N LEU A 663 -36.48 27.33 14.16
CA LEU A 663 -37.21 28.35 14.92
C LEU A 663 -36.96 29.78 14.40
N ASP A 664 -35.83 29.99 13.72
CA ASP A 664 -35.48 31.26 13.07
C ASP A 664 -36.24 31.56 11.77
N GLY A 665 -37.07 30.63 11.30
CA GLY A 665 -37.92 30.78 10.12
C GLY A 665 -37.14 30.87 8.80
N LYS A 666 -35.82 30.62 8.80
CA LYS A 666 -35.02 30.63 7.58
C LYS A 666 -35.28 29.37 6.74
N SER A 667 -35.07 29.48 5.43
CA SER A 667 -35.15 28.32 4.53
C SER A 667 -33.93 27.42 4.72
N GLY A 668 -34.15 26.11 4.82
CA GLY A 668 -33.08 25.12 5.04
C GLY A 668 -32.52 25.03 6.48
N THR A 669 -33.11 25.74 7.43
CA THR A 669 -32.82 25.55 8.87
C THR A 669 -33.80 24.57 9.51
N VAL A 670 -33.31 23.85 10.52
CA VAL A 670 -34.05 22.88 11.33
C VAL A 670 -33.75 23.10 12.81
N SER A 671 -34.68 22.66 13.66
CA SER A 671 -34.48 22.58 15.11
C SER A 671 -34.85 21.18 15.59
N LEU A 672 -34.24 20.74 16.69
CA LEU A 672 -34.42 19.40 17.26
C LEU A 672 -35.09 19.54 18.63
N GLU A 673 -36.41 19.31 18.68
CA GLU A 673 -37.18 19.33 19.94
C GLU A 673 -37.01 17.99 20.67
N SER A 674 -36.91 17.96 21.99
CA SER A 674 -36.93 16.71 22.75
C SER A 674 -38.31 16.05 22.71
N ALA A 675 -38.37 14.77 22.36
CA ALA A 675 -39.61 14.01 22.43
C ALA A 675 -40.12 13.79 23.87
N ARG A 676 -39.23 13.90 24.87
CA ARG A 676 -39.55 13.78 26.30
C ARG A 676 -39.93 15.12 26.93
N HIS A 677 -39.27 16.19 26.52
CA HIS A 677 -39.41 17.53 27.09
C HIS A 677 -39.86 18.52 26.00
N ARG A 678 -41.17 18.57 25.75
CA ARG A 678 -41.77 19.52 24.79
C ARG A 678 -41.43 20.96 25.13
N GLY A 679 -41.16 21.78 24.11
CA GLY A 679 -40.67 23.15 24.24
C GLY A 679 -39.20 23.26 24.61
N CYS A 680 -38.46 22.15 24.63
CA CYS A 680 -37.02 22.10 24.87
C CYS A 680 -36.28 21.57 23.64
N PHE A 681 -35.23 22.29 23.24
CA PHE A 681 -34.53 22.09 21.98
C PHE A 681 -33.04 21.84 22.22
N VAL A 682 -32.40 21.14 21.28
CA VAL A 682 -30.95 21.14 21.12
C VAL A 682 -30.51 22.59 20.92
N TYR A 683 -29.57 23.04 21.73
CA TYR A 683 -29.13 24.43 21.81
C TYR A 683 -27.61 24.46 21.94
N SER A 684 -26.97 25.33 21.17
CA SER A 684 -25.55 25.65 21.29
C SER A 684 -25.37 27.15 21.42
N ASP A 685 -24.58 27.60 22.39
CA ASP A 685 -24.12 28.98 22.38
C ASP A 685 -23.17 29.16 21.18
N LEU A 686 -23.34 30.22 20.38
CA LEU A 686 -22.70 30.45 19.06
C LEU A 686 -21.18 30.78 19.13
N ASP A 687 -20.50 30.15 20.08
CA ASP A 687 -19.10 30.28 20.44
C ASP A 687 -18.34 28.96 20.19
N LEU A 688 -17.02 29.03 20.07
CA LEU A 688 -16.14 27.88 19.88
C LEU A 688 -15.99 27.05 21.16
N HIS A 689 -15.95 25.72 21.03
CA HIS A 689 -15.91 24.74 22.12
C HIS A 689 -17.08 24.84 23.11
N SER A 690 -18.17 25.51 22.72
CA SER A 690 -19.35 25.62 23.58
C SER A 690 -20.02 24.25 23.75
N SER A 691 -20.55 23.97 24.95
CA SER A 691 -21.24 22.71 25.19
C SER A 691 -22.69 22.76 24.70
N VAL A 692 -23.03 21.81 23.84
CA VAL A 692 -24.36 21.65 23.26
C VAL A 692 -25.25 20.97 24.30
N LYS A 693 -26.41 21.56 24.59
CA LYS A 693 -27.27 21.19 25.71
C LYS A 693 -28.74 21.20 25.30
N LEU A 694 -29.59 20.56 26.10
CA LEU A 694 -31.04 20.71 25.96
C LEU A 694 -31.49 21.98 26.70
N LYS A 695 -32.10 22.95 26.02
CA LYS A 695 -32.58 24.21 26.64
C LYS A 695 -34.04 24.47 26.28
N CYS A 696 -34.85 24.88 27.26
CA CYS A 696 -36.27 25.14 27.09
C CYS A 696 -36.57 26.63 26.87
N ASN A 697 -37.53 26.94 26.02
CA ASN A 697 -38.08 28.30 25.87
C ASN A 697 -39.60 28.25 26.00
N VAL A 698 -40.08 28.44 27.22
CA VAL A 698 -41.51 28.51 27.52
C VAL A 698 -41.98 29.97 27.38
N GLY A 699 -42.25 30.38 26.14
CA GLY A 699 -43.04 31.58 25.86
C GLY A 699 -42.29 32.92 25.71
N SER A 700 -41.03 32.93 25.28
CA SER A 700 -40.31 34.18 24.95
C SER A 700 -39.88 34.27 23.48
N SER A 701 -39.96 35.49 22.92
CA SER A 701 -39.40 35.84 21.61
C SER A 701 -37.89 36.14 21.68
N ASP A 702 -37.14 35.36 22.46
CA ASP A 702 -35.68 35.54 22.58
C ASP A 702 -34.99 35.16 21.27
N VAL A 703 -34.59 36.18 20.50
CA VAL A 703 -33.86 36.04 19.24
C VAL A 703 -32.59 35.21 19.41
N ARG A 704 -31.88 35.34 20.55
CA ARG A 704 -30.66 34.55 20.79
C ARG A 704 -30.99 33.07 20.97
N PHE A 705 -32.07 32.74 21.69
CA PHE A 705 -32.51 31.35 21.81
C PHE A 705 -32.90 30.78 20.45
N ILE A 706 -33.66 31.56 19.67
CA ILE A 706 -34.15 31.17 18.34
C ILE A 706 -32.99 30.87 17.39
N GLU A 707 -31.96 31.71 17.34
CA GLU A 707 -30.77 31.50 16.53
C GLU A 707 -29.93 30.31 17.05
N ALA A 708 -29.66 30.25 18.36
CA ALA A 708 -28.86 29.21 19.00
C ALA A 708 -29.47 27.79 18.97
N ALA A 709 -30.79 27.68 18.78
CA ALA A 709 -31.51 26.42 18.63
C ALA A 709 -31.87 26.08 17.16
N SER A 710 -31.47 26.92 16.20
CA SER A 710 -31.66 26.69 14.76
C SER A 710 -30.34 26.32 14.10
N PHE A 711 -30.37 25.27 13.28
CA PHE A 711 -29.22 24.71 12.59
C PHE A 711 -29.50 24.65 11.09
N GLN A 712 -28.58 25.11 10.25
CA GLN A 712 -28.64 24.84 8.82
C GLN A 712 -28.37 23.34 8.61
N LEU A 713 -29.30 22.66 7.93
CA LEU A 713 -29.15 21.25 7.59
C LEU A 713 -28.24 21.15 6.37
N ARG A 714 -27.02 20.66 6.55
CA ARG A 714 -26.07 20.38 5.47
C ARG A 714 -25.97 18.86 5.26
N ARG A 715 -25.60 18.44 4.05
CA ARG A 715 -25.14 17.05 3.82
C ARG A 715 -23.89 16.79 4.66
N GLY A 716 -23.74 15.57 5.15
CA GLY A 716 -22.58 15.15 5.95
C GLY A 716 -21.25 15.45 5.25
N ILE A 717 -20.30 15.96 6.02
CA ILE A 717 -18.94 16.28 5.52
C ILE A 717 -18.20 14.99 5.15
N SER A 718 -18.33 13.97 6.01
CA SER A 718 -17.84 12.61 5.76
C SER A 718 -18.92 11.73 5.11
N LYS A 719 -18.48 10.66 4.45
CA LYS A 719 -19.33 9.67 3.76
C LYS A 719 -18.77 8.28 3.94
N TYR A 720 -19.63 7.28 3.95
CA TYR A 720 -19.22 5.89 3.85
C TYR A 720 -18.63 5.62 2.46
N ASP A 721 -17.43 5.04 2.42
CA ASP A 721 -16.89 4.41 1.22
C ASP A 721 -17.81 3.24 0.79
N PRO A 722 -17.94 2.91 -0.50
CA PRO A 722 -18.78 1.77 -0.94
C PRO A 722 -18.40 0.43 -0.29
N ILE A 723 -17.14 0.26 0.16
CA ILE A 723 -16.63 -0.95 0.82
C ILE A 723 -16.62 -0.77 2.36
N SER A 724 -17.63 -0.09 2.92
CA SER A 724 -17.71 0.16 4.37
C SER A 724 -18.51 -0.91 5.14
N PHE A 725 -18.02 -1.25 6.34
CA PHE A 725 -18.68 -2.19 7.25
C PHE A 725 -18.76 -1.63 8.68
N VAL A 726 -19.72 -2.09 9.47
CA VAL A 726 -19.74 -1.91 10.93
C VAL A 726 -19.20 -3.16 11.59
N ALA A 727 -18.11 -3.04 12.35
CA ALA A 727 -17.60 -4.12 13.19
C ALA A 727 -18.02 -3.92 14.66
N LYS A 728 -18.61 -4.93 15.30
CA LYS A 728 -19.02 -4.88 16.70
C LYS A 728 -17.81 -5.06 17.63
N GLY A 729 -17.45 -4.00 18.36
CA GLY A 729 -16.37 -4.04 19.35
C GLY A 729 -16.86 -4.33 20.76
N ALA A 730 -15.92 -4.37 21.71
CA ALA A 730 -16.21 -4.69 23.11
C ALA A 730 -16.91 -3.54 23.88
N THR A 731 -16.62 -2.28 23.53
CA THR A 731 -17.19 -1.08 24.22
C THR A 731 -17.92 -0.11 23.30
N ARG A 732 -17.71 -0.25 21.99
CA ARG A 732 -18.31 0.51 20.89
C ARG A 732 -18.21 -0.32 19.62
N ASN A 733 -18.97 0.04 18.58
CA ASN A 733 -18.70 -0.48 17.24
C ASN A 733 -17.69 0.41 16.50
N PHE A 734 -17.07 -0.14 15.47
CA PHE A 734 -16.12 0.53 14.59
C PHE A 734 -16.71 0.68 13.19
N LEU A 735 -16.51 1.84 12.56
CA LEU A 735 -16.64 1.97 11.12
C LEU A 735 -15.36 1.46 10.46
N LEU A 736 -15.47 0.35 9.73
CA LEU A 736 -14.41 -0.19 8.88
C LEU A 736 -14.54 0.35 7.46
N GLN A 737 -13.42 0.71 6.84
CA GLN A 737 -13.33 1.11 5.42
C GLN A 737 -11.92 0.83 4.86
N PRO A 738 -11.70 0.81 3.53
CA PRO A 738 -10.39 0.53 2.95
C PRO A 738 -9.33 1.55 3.36
N ILE A 739 -8.10 1.12 3.67
CA ILE A 739 -7.02 2.03 4.10
C ILE A 739 -6.71 3.16 3.09
N PHE A 740 -6.92 2.94 1.78
CA PHE A 740 -6.71 3.96 0.76
C PHE A 740 -7.77 5.08 0.76
N SER A 741 -8.93 4.89 1.41
CA SER A 741 -9.99 5.92 1.46
C SER A 741 -9.65 7.06 2.42
N LEU A 742 -8.82 6.78 3.43
CA LEU A 742 -8.45 7.71 4.50
C LEU A 742 -7.36 8.71 4.10
N ARG A 743 -7.48 9.93 4.63
CA ARG A 743 -6.50 11.01 4.52
C ARG A 743 -5.87 11.31 5.88
N ASP A 744 -6.50 12.15 6.70
CA ASP A 744 -5.92 12.62 7.96
C ASP A 744 -6.64 12.03 9.18
N GLU A 745 -7.68 11.22 8.97
CA GLU A 745 -8.38 10.49 10.03
C GLU A 745 -7.46 9.53 10.79
N ASN A 746 -7.71 9.35 12.09
CA ASN A 746 -7.04 8.33 12.90
C ASN A 746 -7.71 6.96 12.72
N TYR A 747 -6.89 5.92 12.58
CA TYR A 747 -7.36 4.56 12.33
C TYR A 747 -6.56 3.49 13.08
N VAL A 748 -7.14 2.29 13.12
CA VAL A 748 -6.52 1.07 13.62
C VAL A 748 -6.51 0.02 12.50
N VAL A 749 -5.35 -0.59 12.28
CA VAL A 749 -5.15 -1.69 11.32
C VAL A 749 -5.33 -3.06 11.98
N TYR A 750 -4.65 -3.28 13.10
CA TYR A 750 -4.67 -4.54 13.86
C TYR A 750 -5.57 -4.41 15.09
N PHE A 751 -6.60 -5.26 15.13
CA PHE A 751 -7.57 -5.34 16.23
C PHE A 751 -7.20 -6.48 17.17
N ASN A 752 -7.40 -6.26 18.47
CA ASN A 752 -7.35 -7.31 19.48
C ASN A 752 -8.70 -8.04 19.46
N ILE A 753 -8.78 -9.18 18.77
CA ILE A 753 -10.01 -9.97 18.58
C ILE A 753 -9.99 -11.18 19.52
N GLN A 754 -10.79 -11.12 20.57
CA GLN A 754 -10.91 -12.20 21.55
C GLN A 754 -11.98 -13.21 21.12
N SER A 755 -11.57 -14.47 20.93
CA SER A 755 -12.45 -15.57 20.52
C SER A 755 -12.08 -16.89 21.20
N LYS A 756 -13.10 -17.66 21.59
CA LYS A 756 -12.97 -19.04 22.09
C LYS A 756 -13.06 -20.11 20.99
N LYS A 757 -13.27 -19.71 19.73
CA LYS A 757 -13.56 -20.63 18.60
C LYS A 757 -12.70 -20.45 17.35
N LEU A 758 -11.92 -19.36 17.24
CA LEU A 758 -11.15 -19.06 16.01
C LEU A 758 -10.03 -20.08 15.70
N SER A 759 -9.72 -21.00 16.62
CA SER A 759 -8.76 -22.10 16.40
C SER A 759 -9.27 -23.24 15.50
N ALA A 760 -10.42 -23.09 14.84
CA ALA A 760 -11.06 -24.15 14.04
C ALA A 760 -11.58 -23.70 12.65
N GLU A 761 -11.50 -22.41 12.32
CA GLU A 761 -11.98 -21.83 11.03
C GLU A 761 -10.95 -20.91 10.35
N LEU A 762 -9.70 -20.90 10.82
CA LEU A 762 -8.53 -20.25 10.20
C LEU A 762 -7.68 -21.27 9.44
#